data_AF-A0A9C9K0T9-F1
#
_entry.id   AF-A0A9C9K0T9-F1
#
_cell.length_a   1.000
_cell.length_b   1.000
_cell.length_c   1.000
_cell.angle_alpha   90.00
_cell.angle_beta   90.00
_cell.angle_gamma   90.00
#
_symmetry.space_group_name_H-M   'P 1'
#
loop_
_entity.id
_entity.type
_entity.pdbx_description
1 polymer ?
#
loop_
_entity_poly.entity_id
_entity_poly.type
_entity_poly.pdbx_seq_one_letter_code
_entity_poly.pdbx_strand_id
1 'polypeptide(L)'
;MKKFFLFLFLWQSVIAQTGARYLIITHDDFYNKIKPFARWKTTKGLKTKIVKLSDIGNGPEQIKNYITDVYNTWDIKPQYLLLVGSPNKIPFPSINYQGYVYESDNYYTNVTGDFHNELLPGRFWVDDTLEARTIVAKVLSYEKCMTAIDSFWYRGGVTIVNEDEDSFPADSVYWADVRYAHTLMLGAGFTEIDSLAQSFGNTSVDVINAINNGCSYILYRGVGFNNWDYPFNAIHGYDMHNGPMLPVVISATCATVYGIGQEWTRTGTPTELKGVVGFLGTTTALMHAAEFRSALAKGTLENIFCDSLSTLGKAAEAGRLKYYELFHNTLEYNSWTCLGDPSMELRTFTPKGITVVHDSLFWVVPEAGTIRVHVEYNSVPVESALVCIMAERDTTIYHYGRTDNAGNITFIDTFHIPGDSLVCTVTGRNLKPYSGKAPVKFTGGPYLLLNSFLIEDSIGGNNDNIANPGEDIDIPVWIKNWGDSTAYNVVGVLQKAAADPFFTLYDTTKSFDDVPAFDSAFSSVDGYNIVVDSACPDSHRIDLSLVIKDDNDSTWISDFNFIVHAPIIEFVQYYFPGYLKYTPTGDTNQLIVELVNTGSYQAENLNCTIFTTDSFVNILDPTSSFGTILPDTISSNESD
;
A
#
# COMPACT_ATOMS: atom_id res chain seq x y z
N MET A 1 46.20 -11.28 36.66
CA MET A 1 44.79 -10.92 36.91
C MET A 1 44.32 -10.01 35.78
N LYS A 2 43.82 -10.58 34.69
CA LYS A 2 43.21 -9.83 33.57
C LYS A 2 41.71 -9.74 33.85
N LYS A 3 41.18 -8.52 33.88
CA LYS A 3 39.77 -8.24 34.15
C LYS A 3 38.92 -8.71 32.96
N PHE A 4 38.06 -9.69 33.17
CA PHE A 4 36.94 -10.01 32.29
C PHE A 4 35.96 -8.83 32.33
N PHE A 5 35.79 -8.11 31.22
CA PHE A 5 34.66 -7.23 31.04
C PHE A 5 33.52 -8.07 30.45
N LEU A 6 32.62 -8.53 31.31
CA LEU A 6 31.35 -9.12 30.92
C LEU A 6 30.42 -7.97 30.51
N PHE A 7 30.28 -7.72 29.21
CA PHE A 7 29.24 -6.82 28.71
C PHE A 7 27.89 -7.51 28.85
N LEU A 8 27.20 -7.25 29.96
CA LEU A 8 25.77 -7.51 30.07
C LEU A 8 25.04 -6.55 29.13
N PHE A 9 24.65 -7.05 27.95
CA PHE A 9 23.60 -6.42 27.16
C PHE A 9 22.30 -6.51 27.97
N LEU A 10 21.96 -5.45 28.69
CA LEU A 10 20.60 -5.22 29.15
C LEU A 10 19.74 -5.03 27.91
N TRP A 11 19.09 -6.09 27.46
CA TRP A 11 17.91 -6.01 26.61
C TRP A 11 16.88 -5.15 27.35
N GLN A 12 16.90 -3.83 27.15
CA GLN A 12 15.67 -3.08 27.22
C GLN A 12 14.86 -3.59 26.03
N SER A 13 13.86 -4.42 26.30
CA SER A 13 12.81 -4.71 25.34
C SER A 13 12.19 -3.37 24.95
N VAL A 14 12.64 -2.78 23.85
CA VAL A 14 11.91 -1.73 23.17
C VAL A 14 10.63 -2.41 22.71
N ILE A 15 9.56 -2.22 23.47
CA ILE A 15 8.23 -2.69 23.05
C ILE A 15 7.97 -1.95 21.73
N ALA A 16 7.99 -2.67 20.62
CA ALA A 16 7.72 -2.09 19.32
C ALA A 16 6.32 -1.47 19.37
N GLN A 17 6.21 -0.15 19.17
CA GLN A 17 4.92 0.54 19.18
C GLN A 17 3.99 -0.10 18.13
N THR A 18 2.84 -0.53 18.60
CA THR A 18 1.80 -1.15 17.79
C THR A 18 0.93 -0.09 17.11
N GLY A 19 0.34 -0.46 15.98
CA GLY A 19 -0.63 0.37 15.28
C GLY A 19 -0.10 1.26 14.15
N ALA A 20 -1.00 2.10 13.62
CA ALA A 20 -0.82 2.88 12.41
C ALA A 20 -1.75 4.11 12.42
N ARG A 21 -1.25 5.25 11.93
CA ARG A 21 -2.04 6.49 11.80
C ARG A 21 -3.07 6.44 10.68
N TYR A 22 -2.90 5.51 9.73
CA TYR A 22 -3.82 5.32 8.63
C TYR A 22 -4.26 3.87 8.53
N LEU A 23 -5.56 3.64 8.74
CA LEU A 23 -6.19 2.33 8.65
C LEU A 23 -6.88 2.20 7.29
N ILE A 24 -6.54 1.14 6.55
CA ILE A 24 -7.21 0.76 5.31
C ILE A 24 -7.95 -0.56 5.58
N ILE A 25 -9.27 -0.55 5.41
CA ILE A 25 -10.10 -1.75 5.42
C ILE A 25 -10.53 -2.03 3.99
N THR A 26 -10.25 -3.23 3.49
CA THR A 26 -10.44 -3.58 2.08
C THR A 26 -11.10 -4.92 1.92
N HIS A 27 -11.93 -5.06 0.89
CA HIS A 27 -12.30 -6.38 0.38
C HIS A 27 -11.03 -7.10 -0.11
N ASP A 28 -10.99 -8.42 0.07
CA ASP A 28 -9.84 -9.28 -0.20
C ASP A 28 -9.29 -9.16 -1.64
N ASP A 29 -10.18 -9.13 -2.64
CA ASP A 29 -9.84 -8.93 -4.07
C ASP A 29 -8.92 -7.72 -4.33
N PHE A 30 -9.01 -6.68 -3.49
CA PHE A 30 -8.30 -5.42 -3.68
C PHE A 30 -7.03 -5.32 -2.82
N TYR A 31 -6.78 -6.26 -1.90
CA TYR A 31 -5.64 -6.24 -0.98
C TYR A 31 -4.30 -6.06 -1.70
N ASN A 32 -4.05 -6.83 -2.75
CA ASN A 32 -2.80 -6.70 -3.51
C ASN A 32 -2.74 -5.42 -4.35
N LYS A 33 -3.89 -4.84 -4.72
CA LYS A 33 -3.96 -3.64 -5.56
C LYS A 33 -3.72 -2.36 -4.76
N ILE A 34 -4.02 -2.35 -3.45
CA ILE A 34 -3.84 -1.18 -2.57
C ILE A 34 -2.44 -1.11 -1.93
N LYS A 35 -1.64 -2.19 -1.96
CA LYS A 35 -0.26 -2.22 -1.40
C LYS A 35 0.65 -1.07 -1.88
N PRO A 36 0.71 -0.72 -3.18
CA PRO A 36 1.56 0.39 -3.64
C PRO A 36 1.17 1.74 -3.02
N PHE A 37 -0.13 1.97 -2.82
CA PHE A 37 -0.65 3.15 -2.13
C PHE A 37 -0.27 3.15 -0.65
N ALA A 38 -0.51 2.05 0.07
CA ALA A 38 -0.14 1.94 1.49
C ALA A 38 1.37 2.11 1.72
N ARG A 39 2.21 1.54 0.84
CA ARG A 39 3.66 1.73 0.88
C ARG A 39 4.01 3.20 0.74
N TRP A 40 3.45 3.89 -0.26
CA TRP A 40 3.69 5.32 -0.45
C TRP A 40 3.28 6.14 0.77
N LYS A 41 2.10 5.87 1.36
CA LYS A 41 1.62 6.55 2.58
C LYS A 41 2.57 6.36 3.76
N THR A 42 3.02 5.13 4.00
CA THR A 42 4.04 4.84 5.01
C THR A 42 5.35 5.58 4.71
N THR A 43 5.85 5.52 3.47
CA THR A 43 7.11 6.18 3.06
C THR A 43 7.07 7.70 3.24
N LYS A 44 5.91 8.35 3.08
CA LYS A 44 5.76 9.81 3.28
C LYS A 44 5.44 10.23 4.72
N GLY A 45 5.58 9.35 5.71
CA GLY A 45 5.39 9.68 7.14
C GLY A 45 3.98 9.45 7.69
N LEU A 46 3.15 8.67 6.98
CA LEU A 46 1.84 8.23 7.46
C LEU A 46 1.81 6.69 7.54
N LYS A 47 2.35 6.13 8.63
CA LYS A 47 2.39 4.68 8.89
C LYS A 47 1.00 4.08 8.68
N THR A 48 0.91 3.17 7.71
CA THR A 48 -0.36 2.64 7.18
C THR A 48 -0.48 1.15 7.43
N LYS A 49 -1.67 0.70 7.87
CA LYS A 49 -2.02 -0.71 8.04
C LYS A 49 -3.18 -1.06 7.10
N ILE A 50 -3.04 -2.16 6.36
CA ILE A 50 -4.13 -2.74 5.56
C ILE A 50 -4.71 -3.94 6.33
N VAL A 51 -6.04 -4.05 6.33
CA VAL A 51 -6.81 -5.11 6.97
C VAL A 51 -7.85 -5.63 5.98
N LYS A 52 -7.93 -6.96 5.81
CA LYS A 52 -8.89 -7.60 4.92
C LYS A 52 -10.20 -7.90 5.65
N LEU A 53 -11.32 -7.88 4.93
CA LEU A 53 -12.60 -8.29 5.50
C LEU A 53 -12.60 -9.75 5.98
N SER A 54 -11.87 -10.65 5.31
CA SER A 54 -11.70 -12.03 5.78
C SER A 54 -11.13 -12.14 7.21
N ASP A 55 -10.39 -11.12 7.65
CA ASP A 55 -9.67 -11.15 8.92
C ASP A 55 -10.52 -10.61 10.08
N ILE A 56 -11.54 -9.78 9.77
CA ILE A 56 -12.32 -9.05 10.79
C ILE A 56 -13.84 -9.27 10.70
N GLY A 57 -14.32 -9.88 9.61
CA GLY A 57 -15.75 -9.97 9.27
C GLY A 57 -16.20 -8.88 8.29
N ASN A 58 -17.35 -9.09 7.65
CA ASN A 58 -17.88 -8.23 6.59
C ASN A 58 -19.18 -7.49 6.98
N GLY A 59 -19.70 -7.70 8.20
CA GLY A 59 -20.86 -6.99 8.71
C GLY A 59 -20.52 -5.58 9.23
N PRO A 60 -21.44 -4.60 9.15
CA PRO A 60 -21.22 -3.23 9.66
C PRO A 60 -20.76 -3.19 11.13
N GLU A 61 -21.38 -3.98 12.00
CA GLU A 61 -21.05 -4.04 13.43
C GLU A 61 -19.65 -4.62 13.66
N GLN A 62 -19.28 -5.68 12.93
CA GLN A 62 -17.95 -6.30 13.03
C GLN A 62 -16.84 -5.33 12.63
N ILE A 63 -17.04 -4.62 11.52
CA ILE A 63 -16.11 -3.59 11.04
C ILE A 63 -16.00 -2.45 12.06
N LYS A 64 -17.13 -1.96 12.61
CA LYS A 64 -17.15 -0.90 13.62
C LYS A 64 -16.45 -1.32 14.92
N ASN A 65 -16.70 -2.55 15.39
CA ASN A 65 -16.06 -3.09 16.59
C ASN A 65 -14.55 -3.16 16.39
N TYR A 66 -14.09 -3.68 15.25
CA TYR A 66 -12.65 -3.70 14.94
C TYR A 66 -12.04 -2.29 14.97
N ILE A 67 -12.67 -1.29 14.33
CA ILE A 67 -12.18 0.10 14.33
C ILE A 67 -12.14 0.68 15.74
N THR A 68 -13.18 0.42 16.54
CA THR A 68 -13.28 0.84 17.94
C THR A 68 -12.15 0.23 18.78
N ASP A 69 -11.90 -1.06 18.60
CA ASP A 69 -10.85 -1.79 19.31
C ASP A 69 -9.47 -1.22 18.98
N VAL A 70 -9.14 -1.05 17.70
CA VAL A 70 -7.82 -0.51 17.32
C VAL A 70 -7.64 0.95 17.72
N TYR A 71 -8.70 1.76 17.72
CA TYR A 71 -8.64 3.14 18.22
C TYR A 71 -8.35 3.21 19.72
N ASN A 72 -8.90 2.26 20.48
CA ASN A 72 -8.75 2.21 21.93
C ASN A 72 -7.45 1.52 22.39
N THR A 73 -6.93 0.57 21.62
CA THR A 73 -5.84 -0.34 22.07
C THR A 73 -4.48 -0.10 21.40
N TRP A 74 -4.41 0.49 20.22
CA TRP A 74 -3.11 0.74 19.57
C TRP A 74 -2.36 1.89 20.23
N ASP A 75 -1.04 1.74 20.35
CA ASP A 75 -0.13 2.81 20.79
C ASP A 75 -0.22 4.00 19.82
N ILE A 76 -0.17 3.70 18.52
CA ILE A 76 -0.38 4.66 17.45
C ILE A 76 -1.83 4.59 17.00
N LYS A 77 -2.65 5.51 17.53
CA LYS A 77 -4.07 5.61 17.18
C LYS A 77 -4.25 6.02 15.71
N PRO A 78 -5.19 5.38 15.00
CA PRO A 78 -5.55 5.79 13.64
C PRO A 78 -6.20 7.19 13.65
N GLN A 79 -5.88 7.99 12.64
CA GLN A 79 -6.45 9.33 12.40
C GLN A 79 -7.29 9.36 11.12
N TYR A 80 -7.06 8.40 10.22
CA TYR A 80 -7.74 8.28 8.94
C TYR A 80 -8.23 6.84 8.76
N LEU A 81 -9.41 6.70 8.17
CA LEU A 81 -9.97 5.43 7.73
C LEU A 81 -10.20 5.49 6.21
N LEU A 82 -9.65 4.54 5.46
CA LEU A 82 -10.02 4.34 4.06
C LEU A 82 -10.73 3.00 3.90
N LEU A 83 -11.95 3.05 3.38
CA LEU A 83 -12.72 1.88 2.97
C LEU A 83 -12.48 1.64 1.47
N VAL A 84 -12.02 0.45 1.09
CA VAL A 84 -11.74 0.08 -0.30
C VAL A 84 -12.74 -0.96 -0.78
N GLY A 85 -13.81 -0.47 -1.41
CA GLY A 85 -14.91 -1.26 -1.92
C GLY A 85 -16.20 -0.43 -2.06
N SER A 86 -17.01 -0.76 -3.06
CA SER A 86 -18.38 -0.29 -3.20
C SER A 86 -19.28 -0.82 -2.05
N PRO A 87 -20.52 -0.33 -1.88
CA PRO A 87 -21.47 -0.86 -0.91
C PRO A 87 -21.76 -2.37 -1.05
N ASN A 88 -21.55 -2.96 -2.23
CA ASN A 88 -21.67 -4.40 -2.45
C ASN A 88 -20.47 -5.20 -1.91
N LYS A 89 -19.33 -4.54 -1.68
CA LYS A 89 -18.07 -5.13 -1.21
C LYS A 89 -17.81 -4.83 0.27
N ILE A 90 -18.03 -3.58 0.68
CA ILE A 90 -17.96 -3.12 2.07
C ILE A 90 -19.25 -2.35 2.34
N PRO A 91 -20.08 -2.77 3.31
CA PRO A 91 -21.36 -2.13 3.59
C PRO A 91 -21.26 -0.61 3.72
N PHE A 92 -22.31 0.09 3.31
CA PHE A 92 -22.50 1.52 3.55
C PHE A 92 -23.67 1.67 4.52
N PRO A 93 -23.41 1.81 5.83
CA PRO A 93 -24.44 1.62 6.86
C PRO A 93 -25.61 2.60 6.74
N SER A 94 -26.84 2.07 6.72
CA SER A 94 -28.06 2.88 6.76
C SER A 94 -28.30 3.43 8.17
N ILE A 95 -28.47 4.75 8.25
CA ILE A 95 -28.73 5.51 9.47
C ILE A 95 -30.16 6.04 9.41
N ASN A 96 -30.90 5.84 10.49
CA ASN A 96 -32.23 6.42 10.67
C ASN A 96 -32.12 7.68 11.54
N TYR A 97 -32.47 8.83 10.98
CA TYR A 97 -32.59 10.08 11.69
C TYR A 97 -34.04 10.55 11.65
N GLN A 98 -34.75 10.41 12.78
CA GLN A 98 -36.15 10.84 12.93
C GLN A 98 -37.08 10.31 11.83
N GLY A 99 -36.89 9.07 11.37
CA GLY A 99 -37.67 8.44 10.31
C GLY A 99 -37.12 8.63 8.90
N TYR A 100 -36.11 9.49 8.72
CA TYR A 100 -35.40 9.64 7.45
C TYR A 100 -34.20 8.69 7.38
N VAL A 101 -34.06 7.93 6.29
CA VAL A 101 -33.01 6.91 6.12
C VAL A 101 -32.03 7.34 5.04
N TYR A 102 -30.74 7.23 5.34
CA TYR A 102 -29.62 7.53 4.45
C TYR A 102 -28.38 6.75 4.89
N GLU A 103 -27.41 6.58 4.02
CA GLU A 103 -26.17 5.86 4.34
C GLU A 103 -25.06 6.81 4.79
N SER A 104 -24.18 6.33 5.68
CA SER A 104 -23.05 7.11 6.17
C SER A 104 -21.87 6.26 6.65
N ASP A 105 -20.67 6.64 6.20
CA ASP A 105 -19.41 6.04 6.65
C ASP A 105 -18.97 6.62 8.01
N ASN A 106 -19.56 7.76 8.44
CA ASN A 106 -19.34 8.30 9.78
C ASN A 106 -19.80 7.32 10.87
N TYR A 107 -20.69 6.37 10.52
CA TYR A 107 -21.04 5.26 11.40
C TYR A 107 -19.82 4.52 11.94
N TYR A 108 -18.81 4.30 11.08
CA TYR A 108 -17.59 3.56 11.41
C TYR A 108 -16.61 4.37 12.25
N THR A 109 -16.66 5.70 12.15
CA THR A 109 -15.66 6.61 12.75
C THR A 109 -16.16 7.38 13.96
N ASN A 110 -17.46 7.37 14.22
CA ASN A 110 -18.06 7.78 15.49
C ASN A 110 -17.93 6.63 16.50
N VAL A 111 -16.79 6.62 17.19
CA VAL A 111 -16.35 5.64 18.18
C VAL A 111 -16.89 6.00 19.56
N THR A 112 -16.90 7.28 19.93
CA THR A 112 -17.32 7.74 21.26
C THR A 112 -18.84 7.84 21.43
N GLY A 113 -19.59 7.85 20.33
CA GLY A 113 -21.05 7.97 20.32
C GLY A 113 -21.55 9.41 20.38
N ASP A 114 -20.65 10.40 20.33
CA ASP A 114 -20.98 11.82 20.50
C ASP A 114 -21.21 12.58 19.19
N PHE A 115 -21.38 11.88 18.06
CA PHE A 115 -21.46 12.36 16.67
C PHE A 115 -20.15 12.74 16.00
N HIS A 116 -19.09 13.05 16.75
CA HIS A 116 -17.81 13.43 16.15
C HIS A 116 -17.14 12.23 15.49
N ASN A 117 -16.31 12.52 14.49
CA ASN A 117 -15.47 11.52 13.84
C ASN A 117 -14.12 11.49 14.54
N GLU A 118 -13.81 10.41 15.27
CA GLU A 118 -12.47 10.22 15.86
C GLU A 118 -11.41 9.92 14.80
N LEU A 119 -11.82 9.32 13.69
CA LEU A 119 -11.01 9.11 12.49
C LEU A 119 -11.70 9.81 11.32
N LEU A 120 -10.94 10.36 10.38
CA LEU A 120 -11.51 10.96 9.18
C LEU A 120 -11.79 9.87 8.12
N PRO A 121 -13.07 9.60 7.78
CA PRO A 121 -13.39 8.54 6.82
C PRO A 121 -13.25 9.03 5.38
N GLY A 122 -12.81 8.12 4.51
CA GLY A 122 -12.98 8.22 3.07
C GLY A 122 -13.16 6.85 2.42
N ARG A 123 -13.65 6.83 1.19
CA ARG A 123 -13.97 5.59 0.47
C ARG A 123 -13.43 5.60 -0.95
N PHE A 124 -12.74 4.54 -1.33
CA PHE A 124 -12.54 4.17 -2.74
C PHE A 124 -13.71 3.28 -3.16
N TRP A 125 -14.65 3.88 -3.88
CA TRP A 125 -15.83 3.19 -4.39
C TRP A 125 -15.46 2.38 -5.64
N VAL A 126 -15.18 1.09 -5.44
CA VAL A 126 -14.72 0.19 -6.51
C VAL A 126 -15.41 -1.16 -6.41
N ASP A 127 -15.84 -1.68 -7.56
CA ASP A 127 -16.50 -2.97 -7.72
C ASP A 127 -15.52 -4.04 -8.22
N ASP A 128 -14.45 -3.66 -8.92
CA ASP A 128 -13.46 -4.57 -9.48
C ASP A 128 -11.97 -4.13 -9.32
N THR A 129 -11.06 -5.02 -9.74
CA THR A 129 -9.61 -4.81 -9.59
C THR A 129 -9.01 -3.81 -10.58
N LEU A 130 -9.68 -3.51 -11.70
CA LEU A 130 -9.27 -2.44 -12.61
C LEU A 130 -9.56 -1.09 -11.97
N GLU A 131 -10.77 -0.88 -11.46
CA GLU A 131 -11.17 0.33 -10.77
C GLU A 131 -10.30 0.61 -9.54
N ALA A 132 -10.02 -0.42 -8.73
CA ALA A 132 -9.10 -0.31 -7.59
C ALA A 132 -7.70 0.18 -8.01
N ARG A 133 -7.15 -0.36 -9.11
CA ARG A 133 -5.86 0.09 -9.65
C ARG A 133 -5.95 1.50 -10.23
N THR A 134 -7.06 1.86 -10.88
CA THR A 134 -7.28 3.19 -11.46
C THR A 134 -7.26 4.27 -10.38
N ILE A 135 -8.05 4.11 -9.31
CA ILE A 135 -8.09 5.10 -8.22
C ILE A 135 -6.72 5.21 -7.53
N VAL A 136 -6.03 4.09 -7.30
CA VAL A 136 -4.66 4.10 -6.76
C VAL A 136 -3.71 4.89 -7.67
N ALA A 137 -3.76 4.67 -8.99
CA ALA A 137 -2.93 5.38 -9.94
C ALA A 137 -3.23 6.89 -9.96
N LYS A 138 -4.49 7.29 -9.86
CA LYS A 138 -4.92 8.70 -9.75
C LYS A 138 -4.32 9.39 -8.52
N VAL A 139 -4.50 8.79 -7.34
CA VAL A 139 -4.02 9.39 -6.09
C VAL A 139 -2.48 9.42 -6.06
N LEU A 140 -1.81 8.36 -6.53
CA LEU A 140 -0.35 8.35 -6.65
C LEU A 140 0.15 9.40 -7.64
N SER A 141 -0.52 9.58 -8.78
CA SER A 141 -0.19 10.61 -9.77
C SER A 141 -0.28 12.02 -9.17
N TYR A 142 -1.35 12.28 -8.43
CA TYR A 142 -1.58 13.55 -7.74
C TYR A 142 -0.52 13.80 -6.64
N GLU A 143 -0.35 12.87 -5.71
CA GLU A 143 0.57 13.05 -4.57
C GLU A 143 2.04 13.06 -4.98
N LYS A 144 2.42 12.28 -6.00
CA LYS A 144 3.80 12.25 -6.53
C LYS A 144 4.08 13.36 -7.55
N CYS A 145 3.09 14.18 -7.87
CA CYS A 145 3.20 15.28 -8.84
C CYS A 145 3.75 14.77 -10.19
N MET A 146 3.10 13.76 -10.78
CA MET A 146 3.50 13.18 -12.08
C MET A 146 3.17 14.08 -13.28
N THR A 147 2.51 15.22 -13.05
CA THR A 147 2.32 16.27 -14.07
C THR A 147 3.56 17.16 -14.20
N ALA A 148 3.67 17.90 -15.31
CA ALA A 148 4.78 18.84 -15.51
C ALA A 148 4.82 19.92 -14.41
N ILE A 149 6.03 20.35 -14.04
CA ILE A 149 6.27 21.30 -12.95
C ILE A 149 5.58 22.65 -13.18
N ASP A 150 5.49 23.10 -14.43
CA ASP A 150 4.94 24.42 -14.80
C ASP A 150 3.46 24.38 -15.18
N SER A 151 2.74 23.32 -14.80
CA SER A 151 1.35 23.16 -15.22
C SER A 151 0.43 24.09 -14.41
N PHE A 152 -0.26 25.00 -15.09
CA PHE A 152 -1.16 25.98 -14.48
C PHE A 152 -2.50 25.40 -14.00
N TRP A 153 -2.85 24.15 -14.32
CA TRP A 153 -4.09 23.52 -13.85
C TRP A 153 -4.22 23.49 -12.31
N TYR A 154 -3.09 23.50 -11.59
CA TYR A 154 -3.04 23.66 -10.12
C TYR A 154 -3.67 24.97 -9.62
N ARG A 155 -3.79 25.95 -10.50
CA ARG A 155 -4.30 27.31 -10.29
C ARG A 155 -5.53 27.58 -11.17
N GLY A 156 -6.13 26.51 -11.72
CA GLY A 156 -7.39 26.50 -12.45
C GLY A 156 -8.55 26.08 -11.54
N GLY A 157 -9.68 26.78 -11.58
CA GLY A 157 -10.87 26.48 -10.80
C GLY A 157 -12.15 26.58 -11.62
N VAL A 158 -13.18 25.84 -11.22
CA VAL A 158 -14.50 25.90 -11.86
C VAL A 158 -15.57 26.08 -10.80
N THR A 159 -16.46 27.03 -10.99
CA THR A 159 -17.64 27.24 -10.15
C THR A 159 -18.88 27.18 -11.02
N ILE A 160 -19.87 26.39 -10.62
CA ILE A 160 -21.07 26.12 -11.40
C ILE A 160 -22.29 26.51 -10.56
N VAL A 161 -23.17 27.33 -11.14
CA VAL A 161 -24.51 27.58 -10.62
C VAL A 161 -25.53 26.92 -11.55
N ASN A 162 -26.42 26.13 -10.98
CA ASN A 162 -27.62 25.64 -11.63
C ASN A 162 -28.82 26.27 -10.93
N GLU A 163 -29.38 27.29 -11.58
CA GLU A 163 -30.54 28.04 -11.12
C GLU A 163 -31.85 27.27 -11.37
N ASP A 164 -32.80 27.30 -10.44
CA ASP A 164 -34.09 26.57 -10.53
C ASP A 164 -35.32 27.47 -10.76
N GLU A 165 -35.09 28.69 -11.24
CA GLU A 165 -36.10 29.69 -11.61
C GLU A 165 -37.02 30.16 -10.46
N ASP A 166 -36.62 29.95 -9.20
CA ASP A 166 -37.33 30.47 -8.02
C ASP A 166 -37.49 32.01 -8.02
N SER A 167 -38.48 32.53 -7.26
CA SER A 167 -38.82 33.97 -7.29
C SER A 167 -37.67 34.88 -6.79
N PHE A 168 -37.51 36.05 -7.44
CA PHE A 168 -36.33 36.92 -7.32
C PHE A 168 -36.03 37.47 -5.90
N PRO A 169 -34.75 37.51 -5.46
CA PRO A 169 -33.57 37.00 -6.17
C PRO A 169 -33.48 35.48 -6.06
N ALA A 170 -33.72 34.80 -7.20
CA ALA A 170 -33.61 33.36 -7.35
C ALA A 170 -32.23 32.91 -6.90
N ASP A 171 -32.15 31.80 -6.17
CA ASP A 171 -30.90 31.07 -5.98
C ASP A 171 -29.75 31.89 -5.38
N SER A 172 -30.08 32.92 -4.60
CA SER A 172 -29.10 33.83 -4.01
C SER A 172 -28.06 33.10 -3.14
N VAL A 173 -28.44 31.98 -2.52
CA VAL A 173 -27.54 31.11 -1.76
C VAL A 173 -26.51 30.44 -2.68
N TYR A 174 -26.91 29.91 -3.84
CA TYR A 174 -25.99 29.27 -4.79
C TYR A 174 -25.00 30.29 -5.34
N TRP A 175 -25.49 31.47 -5.72
CA TRP A 175 -24.65 32.58 -6.17
C TRP A 175 -23.68 33.08 -5.09
N ALA A 176 -24.12 33.16 -3.84
CA ALA A 176 -23.25 33.56 -2.73
C ALA A 176 -22.10 32.58 -2.55
N ASP A 177 -22.36 31.28 -2.68
CA ASP A 177 -21.39 30.23 -2.44
C ASP A 177 -20.34 30.15 -3.55
N VAL A 178 -20.74 30.27 -4.83
CA VAL A 178 -19.79 30.30 -5.94
C VAL A 178 -18.92 31.56 -5.92
N ARG A 179 -19.48 32.73 -5.57
CA ARG A 179 -18.71 33.98 -5.45
C ARG A 179 -17.73 33.91 -4.28
N TYR A 180 -18.13 33.26 -3.19
CA TYR A 180 -17.26 33.02 -2.05
C TYR A 180 -16.10 32.09 -2.42
N ALA A 181 -16.38 30.96 -3.09
CA ALA A 181 -15.35 30.06 -3.60
C ALA A 181 -14.39 30.76 -4.56
N HIS A 182 -14.91 31.53 -5.51
CA HIS A 182 -14.12 32.33 -6.45
C HIS A 182 -13.20 33.31 -5.70
N THR A 183 -13.71 33.97 -4.65
CA THR A 183 -12.92 34.90 -3.83
C THR A 183 -11.77 34.19 -3.10
N LEU A 184 -12.03 33.00 -2.53
CA LEU A 184 -11.01 32.19 -1.87
C LEU A 184 -9.95 31.70 -2.87
N MET A 185 -10.36 31.25 -4.06
CA MET A 185 -9.46 30.84 -5.14
C MET A 185 -8.56 32.00 -5.58
N LEU A 186 -9.12 33.19 -5.82
CA LEU A 186 -8.34 34.39 -6.14
C LEU A 186 -7.35 34.73 -5.02
N GLY A 187 -7.79 34.67 -3.76
CA GLY A 187 -6.94 34.91 -2.59
C GLY A 187 -5.78 33.91 -2.46
N ALA A 188 -5.99 32.66 -2.89
CA ALA A 188 -4.96 31.62 -2.97
C ALA A 188 -4.08 31.72 -4.23
N GLY A 189 -4.35 32.69 -5.12
CA GLY A 189 -3.55 32.95 -6.32
C GLY A 189 -3.96 32.12 -7.54
N PHE A 190 -5.19 31.62 -7.62
CA PHE A 190 -5.74 31.03 -8.85
C PHE A 190 -5.82 32.10 -9.95
N THR A 191 -5.57 31.70 -11.19
CA THR A 191 -5.48 32.63 -12.34
C THR A 191 -6.51 32.36 -13.43
N GLU A 192 -7.04 31.14 -13.48
CA GLU A 192 -8.06 30.73 -14.44
C GLU A 192 -9.24 30.18 -13.63
N ILE A 193 -10.32 30.95 -13.51
CA ILE A 193 -11.50 30.52 -12.76
C ILE A 193 -12.72 30.66 -13.68
N ASP A 194 -13.24 29.52 -14.14
CA ASP A 194 -14.44 29.48 -14.97
C ASP A 194 -15.68 29.52 -14.07
N SER A 195 -16.47 30.59 -14.18
CA SER A 195 -17.78 30.69 -13.52
C SER A 195 -18.89 30.40 -14.53
N LEU A 196 -19.40 29.17 -14.48
CA LEU A 196 -20.43 28.65 -15.38
C LEU A 196 -21.81 28.75 -14.73
N ALA A 197 -22.81 29.15 -15.51
CA ALA A 197 -24.19 29.24 -15.03
C ALA A 197 -25.20 28.95 -16.13
N GLN A 198 -26.38 28.44 -15.76
CA GLN A 198 -27.46 28.26 -16.73
C GLN A 198 -27.90 29.60 -17.31
N SER A 199 -27.96 30.66 -16.49
CA SER A 199 -28.29 32.01 -16.95
C SER A 199 -27.27 32.61 -17.94
N PHE A 200 -26.05 32.06 -18.00
CA PHE A 200 -25.04 32.43 -18.98
C PHE A 200 -25.09 31.58 -20.26
N GLY A 201 -26.04 30.65 -20.34
CA GLY A 201 -26.18 29.71 -21.45
C GLY A 201 -25.17 28.57 -21.44
N ASN A 202 -24.48 28.34 -20.30
CA ASN A 202 -23.54 27.24 -20.18
C ASN A 202 -24.26 25.89 -20.06
N THR A 203 -23.59 24.85 -20.52
CA THR A 203 -24.09 23.47 -20.54
C THR A 203 -23.02 22.50 -20.03
N SER A 204 -23.37 21.22 -19.96
CA SER A 204 -22.43 20.11 -19.77
C SER A 204 -21.15 20.20 -20.63
N VAL A 205 -21.25 20.70 -21.87
CA VAL A 205 -20.09 20.83 -22.77
C VAL A 205 -19.06 21.82 -22.23
N ASP A 206 -19.51 22.95 -21.69
CA ASP A 206 -18.61 23.98 -21.13
C ASP A 206 -17.87 23.45 -19.91
N VAL A 207 -18.57 22.68 -19.07
CA VAL A 207 -17.96 22.01 -17.91
C VAL A 207 -16.89 21.00 -18.36
N ILE A 208 -17.19 20.15 -19.33
CA ILE A 208 -16.23 19.16 -19.86
C ILE A 208 -15.00 19.87 -20.43
N ASN A 209 -15.20 20.97 -21.18
CA ASN A 209 -14.12 21.77 -21.73
C ASN A 209 -13.24 22.38 -20.62
N ALA A 210 -13.85 22.95 -19.58
CA ALA A 210 -13.12 23.51 -18.43
C ALA A 210 -12.28 22.44 -17.71
N ILE A 211 -12.85 21.24 -17.51
CA ILE A 211 -12.13 20.10 -16.91
C ILE A 211 -10.96 19.66 -17.80
N ASN A 212 -11.18 19.55 -19.11
CA ASN A 212 -10.16 19.12 -20.07
C ASN A 212 -9.03 20.14 -20.24
N ASN A 213 -9.33 21.43 -20.11
CA ASN A 213 -8.34 22.51 -20.09
C ASN A 213 -7.49 22.48 -18.80
N GLY A 214 -8.00 21.87 -17.74
CA GLY A 214 -7.28 21.59 -16.50
C GLY A 214 -7.69 22.50 -15.35
N CYS A 215 -8.27 21.91 -14.30
CA CYS A 215 -8.61 22.60 -13.06
C CYS A 215 -8.32 21.72 -11.83
N SER A 216 -8.14 22.35 -10.68
CA SER A 216 -7.89 21.68 -9.40
C SER A 216 -9.15 21.48 -8.57
N TYR A 217 -10.12 22.37 -8.72
CA TYR A 217 -11.33 22.37 -7.91
C TYR A 217 -12.55 22.69 -8.74
N ILE A 218 -13.63 21.97 -8.49
CA ILE A 218 -14.95 22.21 -9.08
C ILE A 218 -15.94 22.34 -7.94
N LEU A 219 -16.65 23.46 -7.88
CA LEU A 219 -17.81 23.63 -6.99
C LEU A 219 -19.08 23.62 -7.84
N TYR A 220 -20.00 22.72 -7.53
CA TYR A 220 -21.36 22.74 -8.08
C TYR A 220 -22.37 23.12 -7.01
N ARG A 221 -23.18 24.14 -7.32
CA ARG A 221 -24.32 24.59 -6.51
C ARG A 221 -25.57 24.66 -7.36
N GLY A 222 -26.61 23.96 -6.93
CA GLY A 222 -27.91 23.96 -7.59
C GLY A 222 -28.67 22.67 -7.35
N VAL A 223 -29.65 22.41 -8.20
CA VAL A 223 -30.48 21.22 -8.13
C VAL A 223 -29.72 20.01 -8.67
N GLY A 224 -30.07 18.84 -8.17
CA GLY A 224 -29.48 17.57 -8.57
C GLY A 224 -30.00 16.44 -7.72
N PHE A 225 -29.97 15.24 -8.29
CA PHE A 225 -30.28 13.97 -7.62
C PHE A 225 -29.46 12.86 -8.28
N ASN A 226 -28.48 12.32 -7.56
CA ASN A 226 -27.42 11.43 -8.07
C ASN A 226 -26.47 12.09 -9.10
N ASN A 227 -27.03 12.83 -10.05
CA ASN A 227 -26.32 13.66 -11.01
C ASN A 227 -26.75 15.13 -10.86
N TRP A 228 -25.98 16.02 -11.46
CA TRP A 228 -26.37 17.43 -11.60
C TRP A 228 -27.58 17.57 -12.53
N ASP A 229 -28.34 18.66 -12.38
CA ASP A 229 -29.56 18.86 -13.16
C ASP A 229 -29.29 19.58 -14.50
N TYR A 230 -30.28 19.59 -15.39
CA TYR A 230 -30.22 20.32 -16.66
C TYR A 230 -29.89 21.80 -16.42
N PRO A 231 -28.96 22.41 -17.20
CA PRO A 231 -28.30 21.91 -18.42
C PRO A 231 -26.96 21.19 -18.20
N PHE A 232 -26.63 20.82 -16.96
CA PHE A 232 -25.36 20.19 -16.58
C PHE A 232 -25.47 18.67 -16.34
N ASN A 233 -26.62 18.07 -16.65
CA ASN A 233 -26.93 16.66 -16.40
C ASN A 233 -26.27 15.66 -17.37
N ALA A 234 -25.78 16.12 -18.52
CA ALA A 234 -25.16 15.28 -19.55
C ALA A 234 -23.63 15.26 -19.46
N ILE A 235 -23.08 14.95 -18.28
CA ILE A 235 -21.62 14.87 -18.06
C ILE A 235 -21.24 13.53 -17.45
N HIS A 236 -20.44 12.76 -18.17
CA HIS A 236 -19.86 11.53 -17.66
C HIS A 236 -18.34 11.60 -17.58
N GLY A 237 -17.77 10.82 -16.67
CA GLY A 237 -16.32 10.77 -16.49
C GLY A 237 -15.59 10.30 -17.76
N TYR A 238 -16.22 9.43 -18.56
CA TYR A 238 -15.61 8.90 -19.78
C TYR A 238 -15.48 9.92 -20.91
N ASP A 239 -16.28 11.01 -20.88
CA ASP A 239 -16.20 12.15 -21.79
C ASP A 239 -14.98 13.05 -21.51
N MET A 240 -14.29 12.81 -20.39
CA MET A 240 -13.15 13.60 -19.97
C MET A 240 -11.84 13.07 -20.59
N HIS A 241 -10.98 14.03 -20.93
CA HIS A 241 -9.65 13.88 -21.50
C HIS A 241 -8.60 14.66 -20.71
N ASN A 242 -8.87 14.96 -19.44
CA ASN A 242 -8.02 15.74 -18.54
C ASN A 242 -6.74 15.01 -18.07
N GLY A 243 -6.55 13.74 -18.44
CA GLY A 243 -5.31 13.03 -18.15
C GLY A 243 -5.01 12.98 -16.64
N PRO A 244 -3.77 13.27 -16.22
CA PRO A 244 -3.39 13.37 -14.81
C PRO A 244 -3.81 14.69 -14.12
N MET A 245 -4.49 15.63 -14.81
CA MET A 245 -5.00 16.88 -14.23
C MET A 245 -6.35 16.62 -13.55
N LEU A 246 -6.30 15.98 -12.38
CA LEU A 246 -7.46 15.41 -11.69
C LEU A 246 -7.98 16.37 -10.62
N PRO A 247 -9.14 17.03 -10.81
CA PRO A 247 -9.69 17.95 -9.83
C PRO A 247 -10.28 17.23 -8.60
N VAL A 248 -10.55 18.01 -7.57
CA VAL A 248 -11.45 17.66 -6.47
C VAL A 248 -12.79 18.35 -6.68
N VAL A 249 -13.88 17.59 -6.55
CA VAL A 249 -15.25 18.10 -6.74
C VAL A 249 -15.95 18.29 -5.41
N ILE A 250 -16.59 19.44 -5.24
CA ILE A 250 -17.47 19.78 -4.13
C ILE A 250 -18.87 19.91 -4.72
N SER A 251 -19.67 18.85 -4.60
CA SER A 251 -21.02 18.75 -5.14
C SER A 251 -22.04 18.90 -4.01
N ALA A 252 -22.36 20.14 -3.67
CA ALA A 252 -23.24 20.45 -2.55
C ALA A 252 -24.71 20.45 -2.99
N THR A 253 -25.20 19.26 -3.40
CA THR A 253 -26.57 18.97 -3.85
C THR A 253 -27.01 17.56 -3.43
N CYS A 254 -28.12 17.00 -3.91
CA CYS A 254 -28.66 15.74 -3.39
C CYS A 254 -27.99 14.48 -3.95
N ALA A 255 -27.67 13.55 -3.05
CA ALA A 255 -27.41 12.14 -3.35
C ALA A 255 -26.29 11.89 -4.39
N THR A 256 -25.46 12.89 -4.70
CA THR A 256 -24.50 12.82 -5.82
C THR A 256 -23.37 11.81 -5.60
N VAL A 257 -23.24 11.29 -4.38
CA VAL A 257 -22.38 10.16 -4.06
C VAL A 257 -22.73 8.92 -4.90
N TYR A 258 -24.02 8.66 -5.16
CA TYR A 258 -24.50 7.45 -5.84
C TYR A 258 -24.42 7.50 -7.37
N GLY A 259 -24.37 8.70 -7.95
CA GLY A 259 -24.25 8.90 -9.40
C GLY A 259 -22.87 9.40 -9.77
N ILE A 260 -22.80 10.69 -10.07
CA ILE A 260 -21.63 11.38 -10.62
C ILE A 260 -20.36 11.18 -9.76
N GLY A 261 -20.49 11.13 -8.43
CA GLY A 261 -19.37 10.97 -7.51
C GLY A 261 -18.65 9.62 -7.63
N GLN A 262 -19.39 8.50 -7.53
CA GLN A 262 -18.79 7.18 -7.70
C GLN A 262 -18.32 6.93 -9.13
N GLU A 263 -19.04 7.45 -10.14
CA GLU A 263 -18.66 7.29 -11.54
C GLU A 263 -17.32 8.00 -11.85
N TRP A 264 -17.21 9.28 -11.52
CA TRP A 264 -16.03 10.08 -11.90
C TRP A 264 -14.76 9.68 -11.16
N THR A 265 -14.89 9.21 -9.92
CA THR A 265 -13.73 8.74 -9.14
C THR A 265 -13.13 7.46 -9.71
N ARG A 266 -13.94 6.51 -10.21
CA ARG A 266 -13.44 5.24 -10.78
C ARG A 266 -13.14 5.26 -12.29
N THR A 267 -13.57 6.29 -13.01
CA THR A 267 -13.36 6.41 -14.47
C THR A 267 -11.87 6.41 -14.87
N GLY A 268 -11.53 5.69 -15.94
CA GLY A 268 -10.19 5.68 -16.55
C GLY A 268 -9.47 4.35 -16.34
N THR A 269 -8.18 4.32 -16.67
CA THR A 269 -7.32 3.16 -16.43
C THR A 269 -6.03 3.59 -15.75
N PRO A 270 -5.23 2.67 -15.19
CA PRO A 270 -3.93 3.02 -14.58
C PRO A 270 -2.94 3.69 -15.55
N THR A 271 -3.11 3.51 -16.85
CA THR A 271 -2.27 4.10 -17.91
C THR A 271 -2.94 5.28 -18.62
N GLU A 272 -4.25 5.43 -18.51
CA GLU A 272 -5.05 6.52 -19.09
C GLU A 272 -5.93 7.13 -18.01
N LEU A 273 -5.32 7.98 -17.18
CA LEU A 273 -6.01 8.70 -16.12
C LEU A 273 -6.99 9.73 -16.71
N LYS A 274 -8.14 9.90 -16.07
CA LYS A 274 -9.16 10.91 -16.38
C LYS A 274 -10.17 10.99 -15.23
N GLY A 275 -11.13 11.90 -15.27
CA GLY A 275 -12.10 12.06 -14.19
C GLY A 275 -11.49 12.83 -13.03
N VAL A 276 -11.76 12.41 -11.79
CA VAL A 276 -11.41 13.20 -10.59
C VAL A 276 -10.61 12.38 -9.57
N VAL A 277 -9.86 13.06 -8.71
CA VAL A 277 -9.06 12.41 -7.64
C VAL A 277 -9.81 12.35 -6.30
N GLY A 278 -10.80 13.21 -6.11
CA GLY A 278 -11.66 13.21 -4.93
C GLY A 278 -13.00 13.89 -5.19
N PHE A 279 -14.02 13.49 -4.43
CA PHE A 279 -15.37 13.99 -4.56
C PHE A 279 -16.04 14.09 -3.18
N LEU A 280 -16.64 15.24 -2.90
CA LEU A 280 -17.44 15.49 -1.70
C LEU A 280 -18.89 15.76 -2.11
N GLY A 281 -19.82 15.05 -1.51
CA GLY A 281 -21.25 15.22 -1.76
C GLY A 281 -22.12 14.52 -0.71
N THR A 282 -23.43 14.70 -0.79
CA THR A 282 -24.36 14.08 0.18
C THR A 282 -24.87 12.72 -0.28
N THR A 283 -25.28 11.89 0.68
CA THR A 283 -26.12 10.69 0.45
C THR A 283 -27.61 10.98 0.54
N THR A 284 -28.00 12.14 1.08
CA THR A 284 -29.38 12.55 1.31
C THR A 284 -30.00 13.26 0.10
N ALA A 285 -31.32 13.15 -0.02
CA ALA A 285 -32.15 13.99 -0.87
C ALA A 285 -33.17 14.76 -0.03
N LEU A 286 -32.99 16.07 0.03
CA LEU A 286 -33.75 16.98 0.89
C LEU A 286 -34.33 18.12 0.06
N MET A 287 -35.55 18.52 0.38
CA MET A 287 -36.15 19.77 -0.08
C MET A 287 -35.71 20.91 0.84
N HIS A 288 -35.63 22.14 0.31
CA HIS A 288 -35.28 23.35 1.07
C HIS A 288 -33.98 23.23 1.89
N ALA A 289 -32.95 22.60 1.32
CA ALA A 289 -31.66 22.35 1.98
C ALA A 289 -30.51 23.21 1.46
N ALA A 290 -30.82 24.32 0.77
CA ALA A 290 -29.80 25.17 0.13
C ALA A 290 -28.83 25.76 1.17
N GLU A 291 -29.34 26.22 2.31
CA GLU A 291 -28.57 26.79 3.42
C GLU A 291 -27.75 25.73 4.16
N PHE A 292 -28.29 24.53 4.34
CA PHE A 292 -27.57 23.40 4.95
C PHE A 292 -26.34 23.05 4.13
N ARG A 293 -26.52 22.94 2.80
CA ARG A 293 -25.44 22.63 1.86
C ARG A 293 -24.49 23.81 1.64
N SER A 294 -24.97 25.04 1.86
CA SER A 294 -24.11 26.24 1.94
C SER A 294 -23.12 26.15 3.08
N ALA A 295 -23.56 25.76 4.27
CA ALA A 295 -22.66 25.56 5.40
C ALA A 295 -21.61 24.47 5.11
N LEU A 296 -22.04 23.32 4.56
CA LEU A 296 -21.13 22.23 4.16
C LEU A 296 -20.07 22.72 3.15
N ALA A 297 -20.52 23.38 2.09
CA ALA A 297 -19.64 23.88 1.03
C ALA A 297 -18.65 24.93 1.56
N LYS A 298 -19.13 25.92 2.33
CA LYS A 298 -18.27 26.99 2.87
C LYS A 298 -17.24 26.46 3.85
N GLY A 299 -17.64 25.63 4.82
CA GLY A 299 -16.68 25.04 5.76
C GLY A 299 -15.62 24.19 5.06
N THR A 300 -16.02 23.46 4.01
CA THR A 300 -15.10 22.71 3.16
C THR A 300 -14.11 23.65 2.45
N LEU A 301 -14.60 24.68 1.76
CA LEU A 301 -13.78 25.63 1.00
C LEU A 301 -12.84 26.44 1.92
N GLU A 302 -13.33 26.89 3.08
CA GLU A 302 -12.54 27.57 4.10
C GLU A 302 -11.35 26.71 4.53
N ASN A 303 -11.56 25.41 4.80
CA ASN A 303 -10.45 24.53 5.13
C ASN A 303 -9.47 24.39 3.95
N ILE A 304 -9.97 24.17 2.73
CA ILE A 304 -9.13 24.01 1.54
C ILE A 304 -8.22 25.22 1.35
N PHE A 305 -8.76 26.44 1.39
CA PHE A 305 -8.02 27.63 1.00
C PHE A 305 -7.34 28.34 2.17
N CYS A 306 -7.79 28.16 3.41
CA CYS A 306 -7.26 28.88 4.57
C CYS A 306 -6.40 28.02 5.52
N ASP A 307 -6.51 26.68 5.52
CA ASP A 307 -5.74 25.80 6.42
C ASP A 307 -4.48 25.24 5.75
N SER A 308 -3.30 25.67 6.21
CA SER A 308 -1.99 25.24 5.72
C SER A 308 -1.75 23.72 5.69
N LEU A 309 -2.52 22.93 6.43
CA LEU A 309 -2.42 21.47 6.53
C LEU A 309 -3.69 20.73 6.09
N SER A 310 -4.44 21.32 5.15
CA SER A 310 -5.68 20.76 4.60
C SER A 310 -5.46 19.41 3.88
N THR A 311 -6.31 18.46 4.19
CA THR A 311 -6.47 17.19 3.46
C THR A 311 -7.92 17.03 3.02
N LEU A 312 -8.20 16.13 2.08
CA LEU A 312 -9.57 15.88 1.62
C LEU A 312 -10.53 15.54 2.77
N GLY A 313 -10.10 14.69 3.70
CA GLY A 313 -10.88 14.31 4.88
C GLY A 313 -11.08 15.46 5.86
N LYS A 314 -10.06 16.31 6.09
CA LYS A 314 -10.19 17.51 6.94
C LYS A 314 -11.13 18.54 6.33
N ALA A 315 -11.08 18.71 5.00
CA ALA A 315 -11.99 19.59 4.30
C ALA A 315 -13.44 19.10 4.41
N ALA A 316 -13.67 17.80 4.23
CA ALA A 316 -14.99 17.20 4.45
C ALA A 316 -15.49 17.42 5.89
N GLU A 317 -14.64 17.16 6.88
CA GLU A 317 -14.98 17.34 8.30
C GLU A 317 -15.23 18.80 8.67
N ALA A 318 -14.47 19.75 8.13
CA ALA A 318 -14.71 21.17 8.34
C ALA A 318 -16.07 21.61 7.80
N GLY A 319 -16.49 21.07 6.65
CA GLY A 319 -17.85 21.26 6.13
C GLY A 319 -18.91 20.74 7.11
N ARG A 320 -18.74 19.51 7.60
CA ARG A 320 -19.65 18.88 8.57
C ARG A 320 -19.76 19.68 9.87
N LEU A 321 -18.63 20.08 10.44
CA LEU A 321 -18.58 20.89 11.66
C LEU A 321 -19.23 22.26 11.45
N LYS A 322 -19.04 22.90 10.29
CA LYS A 322 -19.69 24.17 9.96
C LYS A 322 -21.22 24.03 9.89
N TYR A 323 -21.71 22.95 9.30
CA TYR A 323 -23.14 22.63 9.30
C TYR A 323 -23.67 22.41 10.73
N TYR A 324 -22.97 21.61 11.54
CA TYR A 324 -23.40 21.36 12.92
C TYR A 324 -23.36 22.63 13.79
N GLU A 325 -22.35 23.48 13.63
CA GLU A 325 -22.21 24.77 14.32
C GLU A 325 -23.45 25.65 14.10
N LEU A 326 -23.98 25.68 12.87
CA LEU A 326 -25.07 26.58 12.49
C LEU A 326 -26.46 25.99 12.75
N PHE A 327 -26.62 24.68 12.61
CA PHE A 327 -27.95 24.04 12.61
C PHE A 327 -28.18 23.06 13.76
N HIS A 328 -27.14 22.71 14.53
CA HIS A 328 -27.18 21.75 15.65
C HIS A 328 -27.90 20.44 15.30
N ASN A 329 -27.66 19.96 14.09
CA ASN A 329 -28.32 18.82 13.48
C ASN A 329 -27.26 17.87 12.89
N THR A 330 -27.47 16.56 12.93
CA THR A 330 -26.50 15.56 12.46
C THR A 330 -26.84 14.92 11.11
N LEU A 331 -27.98 15.25 10.51
CA LEU A 331 -28.44 14.69 9.23
C LEU A 331 -27.45 14.97 8.09
N GLU A 332 -27.24 16.24 7.72
CA GLU A 332 -26.27 16.57 6.66
C GLU A 332 -24.80 16.44 7.12
N TYR A 333 -24.54 16.46 8.43
CA TYR A 333 -23.22 16.11 8.98
C TYR A 333 -22.83 14.68 8.58
N ASN A 334 -23.75 13.74 8.77
CA ASN A 334 -23.51 12.33 8.47
C ASN A 334 -23.63 12.02 6.97
N SER A 335 -24.43 12.77 6.22
CA SER A 335 -24.60 12.53 4.77
C SER A 335 -23.42 13.01 3.93
N TRP A 336 -22.70 14.05 4.38
CA TRP A 336 -21.56 14.61 3.66
C TRP A 336 -20.40 13.60 3.63
N THR A 337 -20.15 13.03 2.45
CA THR A 337 -19.29 11.86 2.26
C THR A 337 -18.04 12.22 1.48
N CYS A 338 -16.91 11.66 1.90
CA CYS A 338 -15.61 11.77 1.22
C CYS A 338 -15.34 10.56 0.34
N LEU A 339 -15.58 10.68 -0.97
CA LEU A 339 -15.10 9.70 -1.95
C LEU A 339 -13.67 10.07 -2.37
N GLY A 340 -12.73 9.17 -2.10
CA GLY A 340 -11.31 9.40 -2.30
C GLY A 340 -10.50 9.17 -1.01
N ASP A 341 -9.24 9.60 -1.07
CA ASP A 341 -8.28 9.41 0.02
C ASP A 341 -8.39 10.55 1.05
N PRO A 342 -8.85 10.30 2.28
CA PRO A 342 -9.06 11.35 3.27
C PRO A 342 -7.75 11.98 3.77
N SER A 343 -6.61 11.31 3.60
CA SER A 343 -5.28 11.80 3.96
C SER A 343 -4.60 12.59 2.84
N MET A 344 -5.20 12.63 1.63
CA MET A 344 -4.64 13.32 0.48
C MET A 344 -4.53 14.82 0.76
N GLU A 345 -3.30 15.32 0.75
CA GLU A 345 -3.00 16.73 0.99
C GLU A 345 -3.38 17.58 -0.22
N LEU A 346 -4.24 18.58 0.01
CA LEU A 346 -4.87 19.36 -1.05
C LEU A 346 -3.97 20.49 -1.56
N ARG A 347 -3.84 20.58 -2.88
CA ARG A 347 -2.98 21.56 -3.58
C ARG A 347 -3.78 22.75 -4.06
N THR A 348 -3.28 23.92 -3.71
CA THR A 348 -3.89 25.23 -4.02
C THR A 348 -2.93 26.14 -4.78
N PHE A 349 -1.76 25.61 -5.11
CA PHE A 349 -0.76 26.30 -5.89
C PHE A 349 0.10 25.29 -6.62
N THR A 350 0.75 25.74 -7.70
CA THR A 350 1.69 24.92 -8.46
C THR A 350 2.78 24.36 -7.53
N PRO A 351 3.00 23.03 -7.49
CA PRO A 351 3.99 22.40 -6.62
C PRO A 351 5.41 22.93 -6.85
N LYS A 352 6.04 23.41 -5.78
CA LYS A 352 7.40 23.94 -5.79
C LYS A 352 8.43 22.81 -5.75
N GLY A 353 9.45 22.86 -6.61
CA GLY A 353 10.60 21.95 -6.55
C GLY A 353 11.52 22.32 -5.40
N ILE A 354 11.61 21.46 -4.38
CA ILE A 354 12.44 21.69 -3.19
C ILE A 354 13.84 21.11 -3.33
N THR A 355 14.80 21.69 -2.60
CA THR A 355 16.12 21.10 -2.34
C THR A 355 16.11 20.55 -0.92
N VAL A 356 16.54 19.30 -0.76
CA VAL A 356 16.64 18.63 0.53
C VAL A 356 18.09 18.25 0.77
N VAL A 357 18.65 18.73 1.87
CA VAL A 357 20.01 18.41 2.31
C VAL A 357 19.91 17.51 3.52
N HIS A 358 20.50 16.33 3.42
CA HIS A 358 20.68 15.39 4.52
C HIS A 358 22.06 14.73 4.37
N ASP A 359 22.51 14.04 5.42
CA ASP A 359 23.78 13.32 5.35
C ASP A 359 23.77 12.28 4.22
N SER A 360 24.87 12.19 3.49
CA SER A 360 25.02 11.22 2.39
C SER A 360 25.37 9.81 2.89
N LEU A 361 25.77 9.68 4.15
CA LEU A 361 26.15 8.46 4.84
C LEU A 361 25.72 8.58 6.31
N PHE A 362 25.17 7.50 6.87
CA PHE A 362 24.88 7.40 8.30
C PHE A 362 25.81 6.36 8.94
N TRP A 363 26.31 6.63 10.14
CA TRP A 363 27.22 5.74 10.84
C TRP A 363 26.51 5.00 11.98
N VAL A 364 26.66 3.67 11.99
CA VAL A 364 26.46 2.81 13.15
C VAL A 364 27.61 3.06 14.09
N VAL A 365 27.31 3.81 15.14
CA VAL A 365 28.12 3.87 16.35
C VAL A 365 27.38 3.10 17.45
N PRO A 366 28.08 2.60 18.49
CA PRO A 366 27.42 2.07 19.69
C PRO A 366 26.58 3.13 20.45
N GLU A 367 26.63 4.39 20.04
CA GLU A 367 25.84 5.51 20.56
C GLU A 367 24.79 5.97 19.52
N ALA A 368 23.77 6.72 19.94
CA ALA A 368 22.74 7.18 18.99
C ALA A 368 23.31 8.19 17.97
N GLY A 369 23.08 7.94 16.69
CA GLY A 369 23.41 8.85 15.59
C GLY A 369 22.39 9.97 15.44
N THR A 370 22.84 11.14 14.97
CA THR A 370 21.95 12.27 14.68
C THR A 370 21.67 12.35 13.18
N ILE A 371 20.40 12.39 12.80
CA ILE A 371 19.94 12.56 11.42
C ILE A 371 19.48 13.99 11.25
N ARG A 372 20.17 14.77 10.41
CA ARG A 372 19.80 16.17 10.12
C ARG A 372 19.22 16.26 8.72
N VAL A 373 18.08 16.93 8.61
CA VAL A 373 17.47 17.24 7.31
C VAL A 373 17.17 18.73 7.26
N HIS A 374 17.63 19.38 6.20
CA HIS A 374 17.31 20.76 5.86
C HIS A 374 16.51 20.79 4.54
N VAL A 375 15.48 21.62 4.49
CA VAL A 375 14.60 21.77 3.32
C VAL A 375 14.54 23.24 2.93
N GLU A 376 14.83 23.52 1.67
CA GLU A 376 14.78 24.86 1.12
C GLU A 376 14.13 24.91 -0.27
N TYR A 377 13.63 26.09 -0.63
CA TYR A 377 13.14 26.42 -1.97
C TYR A 377 13.75 27.76 -2.38
N ASN A 378 14.52 27.79 -3.47
CA ASN A 378 15.24 28.98 -3.93
C ASN A 378 16.05 29.67 -2.81
N SER A 379 16.80 28.87 -2.03
CA SER A 379 17.59 29.33 -0.88
C SER A 379 16.80 29.97 0.26
N VAL A 380 15.48 29.76 0.30
CA VAL A 380 14.62 30.13 1.43
C VAL A 380 14.22 28.86 2.18
N PRO A 381 14.43 28.78 3.51
CA PRO A 381 14.00 27.63 4.31
C PRO A 381 12.50 27.37 4.20
N VAL A 382 12.12 26.10 4.12
CA VAL A 382 10.71 25.68 4.06
C VAL A 382 10.28 25.21 5.44
N GLU A 383 9.46 26.02 6.11
CA GLU A 383 8.80 25.66 7.36
C GLU A 383 7.71 24.60 7.13
N SER A 384 7.50 23.75 8.12
CA SER A 384 6.40 22.78 8.17
C SER A 384 6.40 21.71 7.07
N ALA A 385 7.50 21.50 6.35
CA ALA A 385 7.64 20.35 5.46
C ALA A 385 7.67 19.06 6.29
N LEU A 386 6.86 18.07 5.93
CA LEU A 386 6.84 16.76 6.57
C LEU A 386 8.01 15.92 6.05
N VAL A 387 8.94 15.60 6.94
CA VAL A 387 10.07 14.71 6.70
C VAL A 387 9.76 13.36 7.32
N CYS A 388 10.01 12.27 6.58
CA CYS A 388 9.96 10.90 7.06
C CYS A 388 11.33 10.26 6.81
N ILE A 389 11.88 9.64 7.85
CA ILE A 389 13.07 8.78 7.77
C ILE A 389 12.64 7.37 8.13
N MET A 390 12.92 6.42 7.25
CA MET A 390 12.73 5.00 7.54
C MET A 390 13.88 4.19 6.96
N ALA A 391 14.22 3.07 7.59
CA ALA A 391 15.20 2.16 6.99
C ALA A 391 14.52 1.24 5.96
N GLU A 392 15.29 0.71 5.00
CA GLU A 392 14.78 -0.24 4.00
C GLU A 392 14.57 -1.64 4.59
N ARG A 393 15.41 -2.06 5.55
CA ARG A 393 15.35 -3.39 6.18
C ARG A 393 14.99 -3.30 7.68
N ASP A 394 15.57 -2.37 8.43
CA ASP A 394 15.28 -2.20 9.85
C ASP A 394 13.90 -1.55 10.07
N THR A 395 12.88 -2.38 10.26
CA THR A 395 11.50 -1.92 10.49
C THR A 395 11.30 -1.16 11.80
N THR A 396 12.29 -1.14 12.70
CA THR A 396 12.22 -0.35 13.95
C THR A 396 12.51 1.13 13.72
N ILE A 397 13.20 1.47 12.62
CA ILE A 397 13.55 2.85 12.27
C ILE A 397 12.42 3.45 11.46
N TYR A 398 11.62 4.27 12.13
CA TYR A 398 10.54 5.03 11.51
C TYR A 398 10.31 6.35 12.25
N HIS A 399 10.88 7.42 11.72
CA HIS A 399 10.74 8.77 12.25
C HIS A 399 9.99 9.66 11.28
N TYR A 400 9.18 10.56 11.79
CA TYR A 400 8.61 11.63 11.00
C TYR A 400 8.41 12.88 11.85
N GLY A 401 8.41 14.03 11.19
CA GLY A 401 8.16 15.30 11.83
C GLY A 401 8.19 16.44 10.83
N ARG A 402 7.92 17.65 11.30
CA ARG A 402 7.88 18.84 10.46
C ARG A 402 9.11 19.71 10.69
N THR A 403 9.63 20.30 9.61
CA THR A 403 10.70 21.29 9.69
C THR A 403 10.26 22.52 10.48
N ASP A 404 11.20 23.10 11.21
CA ASP A 404 11.03 24.39 11.90
C ASP A 404 11.07 25.58 10.92
N ASN A 405 10.99 26.81 11.46
CA ASN A 405 11.04 28.05 10.67
C ASN A 405 12.38 28.27 9.94
N ALA A 406 13.44 27.57 10.34
CA ALA A 406 14.75 27.57 9.70
C ALA A 406 14.90 26.41 8.71
N GLY A 407 13.82 25.68 8.42
CA GLY A 407 13.78 24.58 7.45
C GLY A 407 14.45 23.31 7.96
N ASN A 408 14.73 23.20 9.26
CA ASN A 408 15.49 22.10 9.83
C ASN A 408 14.60 21.12 10.59
N ILE A 409 14.99 19.85 10.57
CA ILE A 409 14.51 18.84 11.51
C ILE A 409 15.66 17.90 11.87
N THR A 410 15.65 17.41 13.11
CA THR A 410 16.65 16.48 13.61
C THR A 410 15.96 15.28 14.26
N PHE A 411 16.44 14.08 13.93
CA PHE A 411 16.10 12.84 14.60
C PHE A 411 17.33 12.23 15.27
N ILE A 412 17.12 11.40 16.27
CA ILE A 412 18.18 10.68 16.98
C ILE A 412 17.75 9.22 17.03
N ASP A 413 18.61 8.31 16.56
CA ASP A 413 18.34 6.88 16.58
C ASP A 413 19.63 6.05 16.63
N THR A 414 19.52 4.79 17.01
CA THR A 414 20.59 3.79 16.88
C THR A 414 20.32 2.90 15.68
N PHE A 415 21.33 2.72 14.83
CA PHE A 415 21.19 1.92 13.62
C PHE A 415 21.70 0.51 13.87
N HIS A 416 20.84 -0.50 13.69
CA HIS A 416 21.18 -1.87 14.08
C HIS A 416 21.68 -2.73 12.92
N ILE A 417 21.45 -2.30 11.68
CA ILE A 417 21.71 -3.12 10.49
C ILE A 417 22.69 -2.41 9.53
N PRO A 418 24.00 -2.68 9.64
CA PRO A 418 24.98 -2.23 8.66
C PRO A 418 24.63 -2.69 7.23
N GLY A 419 24.85 -1.81 6.26
CA GLY A 419 24.49 -2.03 4.86
C GLY A 419 23.01 -1.81 4.53
N ASP A 420 22.19 -1.43 5.51
CA ASP A 420 20.86 -0.91 5.23
C ASP A 420 20.94 0.50 4.63
N SER A 421 19.82 1.04 4.16
CA SER A 421 19.72 2.43 3.76
C SER A 421 18.58 3.13 4.49
N LEU A 422 18.83 4.36 4.90
CA LEU A 422 17.76 5.26 5.33
C LEU A 422 17.18 5.95 4.12
N VAL A 423 15.87 5.86 3.97
CA VAL A 423 15.07 6.58 2.99
C VAL A 423 14.56 7.86 3.64
N CYS A 424 14.97 9.00 3.10
CA CYS A 424 14.47 10.32 3.46
C CYS A 424 13.41 10.77 2.46
N THR A 425 12.16 10.88 2.89
CA THR A 425 11.06 11.41 2.08
C THR A 425 10.58 12.73 2.65
N VAL A 426 10.48 13.75 1.79
CA VAL A 426 9.96 15.07 2.18
C VAL A 426 8.71 15.38 1.37
N THR A 427 7.63 15.74 2.06
CA THR A 427 6.36 16.16 1.46
C THR A 427 5.79 17.39 2.15
N GLY A 428 4.88 18.09 1.51
CA GLY A 428 4.18 19.21 2.13
C GLY A 428 3.32 19.97 1.13
N ARG A 429 2.45 20.83 1.67
CA ARG A 429 1.45 21.55 0.88
C ARG A 429 2.11 22.36 -0.23
N ASN A 430 1.67 22.12 -1.46
CA ASN A 430 2.21 22.76 -2.67
C ASN A 430 3.72 22.52 -2.85
N LEU A 431 4.28 21.43 -2.35
CA LEU A 431 5.65 20.98 -2.63
C LEU A 431 5.63 19.77 -3.55
N LYS A 432 6.61 19.70 -4.45
CA LYS A 432 6.95 18.46 -5.13
C LYS A 432 7.63 17.54 -4.12
N PRO A 433 7.19 16.27 -3.98
CA PRO A 433 7.83 15.38 -3.03
C PRO A 433 9.27 15.08 -3.42
N TYR A 434 10.12 14.97 -2.41
CA TYR A 434 11.49 14.48 -2.54
C TYR A 434 11.59 13.08 -1.94
N SER A 435 12.42 12.22 -2.53
CA SER A 435 12.83 10.94 -1.96
C SER A 435 14.31 10.72 -2.26
N GLY A 436 15.10 10.58 -1.21
CA GLY A 436 16.53 10.28 -1.27
C GLY A 436 16.86 9.13 -0.34
N LYS A 437 18.03 8.53 -0.54
CA LYS A 437 18.54 7.47 0.34
C LYS A 437 19.99 7.70 0.71
N ALA A 438 20.37 7.27 1.89
CA ALA A 438 21.74 7.25 2.36
C ALA A 438 22.04 5.93 3.06
N PRO A 439 23.15 5.25 2.72
CA PRO A 439 23.50 3.98 3.32
C PRO A 439 23.97 4.15 4.77
N VAL A 440 23.68 3.12 5.56
CA VAL A 440 24.13 2.94 6.93
C VAL A 440 25.44 2.14 6.92
N LYS A 441 26.51 2.72 7.45
CA LYS A 441 27.87 2.16 7.51
C LYS A 441 28.32 1.98 8.96
N PHE A 442 29.25 1.08 9.23
CA PHE A 442 29.83 0.95 10.57
C PHE A 442 31.08 1.84 10.71
N THR A 443 31.29 2.45 11.88
CA THR A 443 32.53 3.16 12.22
C THR A 443 33.15 2.59 13.48
N GLY A 444 34.49 2.62 13.56
CA GLY A 444 35.25 2.09 14.69
C GLY A 444 35.89 0.72 14.43
N GLY A 445 36.13 0.36 13.17
CA GLY A 445 36.78 -0.89 12.78
C GLY A 445 36.13 -1.56 11.57
N PRO A 446 36.64 -2.73 11.15
CA PRO A 446 35.97 -3.56 10.15
C PRO A 446 34.61 -4.04 10.65
N TYR A 447 33.68 -4.29 9.72
CA TYR A 447 32.39 -4.90 10.03
C TYR A 447 31.89 -5.73 8.86
N LEU A 448 32.03 -7.04 8.94
CA LEU A 448 31.77 -7.93 7.82
C LEU A 448 30.39 -8.57 7.93
N LEU A 449 29.61 -8.53 6.85
CA LEU A 449 28.35 -9.26 6.72
C LEU A 449 28.30 -10.01 5.39
N LEU A 450 27.50 -11.08 5.35
CA LEU A 450 27.06 -11.69 4.10
C LEU A 450 26.38 -10.63 3.23
N ASN A 451 26.81 -10.53 1.98
CA ASN A 451 26.26 -9.60 0.98
C ASN A 451 25.32 -10.31 0.01
N SER A 452 25.70 -11.51 -0.45
CA SER A 452 24.91 -12.35 -1.34
C SER A 452 25.42 -13.80 -1.32
N PHE A 453 24.58 -14.73 -1.77
CA PHE A 453 24.93 -16.13 -1.97
C PHE A 453 24.26 -16.67 -3.24
N LEU A 454 24.75 -17.80 -3.73
CA LEU A 454 24.15 -18.58 -4.81
C LEU A 454 23.85 -20.00 -4.32
N ILE A 455 22.98 -20.70 -5.05
CA ILE A 455 22.78 -22.14 -4.96
C ILE A 455 23.35 -22.69 -6.26
N GLU A 456 24.42 -23.48 -6.17
CA GLU A 456 25.07 -24.12 -7.31
C GLU A 456 24.98 -25.63 -7.13
N ASP A 457 24.11 -26.28 -7.89
CA ASP A 457 23.79 -27.71 -7.81
C ASP A 457 24.35 -28.48 -9.02
N SER A 458 25.33 -27.90 -9.70
CA SER A 458 25.95 -28.47 -10.91
C SER A 458 26.70 -29.80 -10.66
N ILE A 459 27.09 -30.07 -9.41
CA ILE A 459 27.78 -31.28 -8.98
C ILE A 459 26.88 -32.01 -7.99
N GLY A 460 26.18 -33.06 -8.46
CA GLY A 460 25.32 -33.86 -7.59
C GLY A 460 23.90 -33.34 -7.41
N GLY A 461 23.49 -32.32 -8.19
CA GLY A 461 22.11 -31.91 -8.42
C GLY A 461 21.72 -31.92 -9.89
N ASN A 462 20.79 -31.05 -10.28
CA ASN A 462 20.17 -31.03 -11.61
C ASN A 462 20.52 -29.78 -12.46
N ASN A 463 21.32 -28.87 -11.91
CA ASN A 463 21.83 -27.63 -12.51
C ASN A 463 20.74 -26.61 -12.85
N ASP A 464 19.74 -26.45 -11.97
CA ASP A 464 18.70 -25.42 -12.10
C ASP A 464 18.84 -24.28 -11.08
N ASN A 465 19.81 -24.36 -10.17
CA ASN A 465 20.04 -23.43 -9.06
C ASN A 465 18.90 -23.38 -8.03
N ILE A 466 18.14 -24.46 -7.92
CA ILE A 466 17.07 -24.66 -6.94
C ILE A 466 17.50 -25.84 -6.05
N ALA A 467 17.33 -25.70 -4.74
CA ALA A 467 17.63 -26.80 -3.84
C ALA A 467 16.50 -27.83 -3.85
N ASN A 468 16.80 -29.08 -4.22
CA ASN A 468 15.87 -30.20 -4.16
C ASN A 468 16.32 -31.30 -3.17
N PRO A 469 15.40 -32.16 -2.69
CA PRO A 469 15.75 -33.27 -1.83
C PRO A 469 16.75 -34.24 -2.48
N GLY A 470 17.81 -34.59 -1.77
CA GLY A 470 18.83 -35.54 -2.22
C GLY A 470 20.00 -34.91 -2.97
N GLU A 471 19.99 -33.60 -3.20
CA GLU A 471 21.05 -32.92 -3.95
C GLU A 471 22.26 -32.54 -3.10
N ASP A 472 23.40 -32.52 -3.77
CA ASP A 472 24.66 -31.97 -3.30
C ASP A 472 24.81 -30.55 -3.89
N ILE A 473 24.98 -29.56 -3.04
CA ILE A 473 24.87 -28.15 -3.38
C ILE A 473 26.08 -27.39 -2.82
N ASP A 474 26.69 -26.59 -3.69
CA ASP A 474 27.66 -25.59 -3.30
C ASP A 474 26.98 -24.22 -3.13
N ILE A 475 27.43 -23.47 -2.11
CA ILE A 475 26.91 -22.16 -1.74
C ILE A 475 28.08 -21.16 -1.80
N PRO A 476 28.42 -20.63 -2.99
CA PRO A 476 29.32 -19.51 -3.11
C PRO A 476 28.72 -18.26 -2.47
N VAL A 477 29.52 -17.53 -1.69
CA VAL A 477 29.08 -16.32 -1.01
C VAL A 477 30.00 -15.13 -1.26
N TRP A 478 29.41 -13.95 -1.24
CA TRP A 478 30.15 -12.69 -1.12
C TRP A 478 29.92 -12.14 0.27
N ILE A 479 31.00 -11.73 0.93
CA ILE A 479 30.95 -10.90 2.12
C ILE A 479 31.29 -9.46 1.77
N LYS A 480 30.84 -8.52 2.59
CA LYS A 480 31.14 -7.10 2.44
C LYS A 480 31.58 -6.50 3.77
N ASN A 481 32.66 -5.73 3.73
CA ASN A 481 33.10 -4.93 4.86
C ASN A 481 32.36 -3.59 4.88
N TRP A 482 31.41 -3.43 5.78
CA TRP A 482 30.66 -2.20 6.01
C TRP A 482 31.37 -1.24 6.97
N GLY A 483 32.50 -1.66 7.54
CA GLY A 483 33.34 -0.88 8.43
C GLY A 483 34.26 0.10 7.70
N ASP A 484 34.87 0.99 8.49
CA ASP A 484 35.76 2.06 8.03
C ASP A 484 37.25 1.66 8.01
N SER A 485 37.56 0.39 8.34
CA SER A 485 38.91 -0.15 8.42
C SER A 485 39.00 -1.52 7.72
N THR A 486 40.18 -1.87 7.21
CA THR A 486 40.46 -3.20 6.64
C THR A 486 40.31 -4.30 7.69
N ALA A 487 39.63 -5.39 7.32
CA ALA A 487 39.66 -6.64 8.07
C ALA A 487 40.78 -7.51 7.51
N TYR A 488 41.64 -8.05 8.37
CA TYR A 488 42.80 -8.84 7.94
C TYR A 488 42.56 -10.33 8.16
N ASN A 489 43.03 -11.16 7.20
CA ASN A 489 42.94 -12.62 7.23
C ASN A 489 41.56 -13.16 7.61
N VAL A 490 40.56 -12.73 6.85
CA VAL A 490 39.16 -13.01 7.13
C VAL A 490 38.83 -14.47 6.82
N VAL A 491 38.16 -15.14 7.76
CA VAL A 491 37.69 -16.52 7.61
C VAL A 491 36.20 -16.57 7.92
N GLY A 492 35.42 -17.21 7.05
CA GLY A 492 33.99 -17.48 7.27
C GLY A 492 33.74 -18.95 7.55
N VAL A 493 33.00 -19.25 8.62
CA VAL A 493 32.57 -20.59 9.01
C VAL A 493 31.05 -20.71 8.89
N LEU A 494 30.57 -21.60 8.03
CA LEU A 494 29.15 -21.89 7.87
C LEU A 494 28.69 -22.87 8.95
N GLN A 495 27.58 -22.53 9.62
CA GLN A 495 27.01 -23.30 10.70
C GLN A 495 25.52 -23.54 10.47
N LYS A 496 25.00 -24.62 11.06
CA LYS A 496 23.57 -24.90 11.13
C LYS A 496 23.09 -25.03 12.58
N ALA A 497 21.82 -24.79 12.81
CA ALA A 497 21.19 -25.15 14.08
C ALA A 497 21.21 -26.68 14.26
N ALA A 498 21.51 -27.16 15.47
CA ALA A 498 21.74 -28.59 15.74
C ALA A 498 20.52 -29.51 15.54
N ALA A 499 19.34 -28.96 15.27
CA ALA A 499 18.07 -29.69 15.28
C ALA A 499 17.54 -30.09 13.89
N ASP A 500 18.13 -29.62 12.79
CA ASP A 500 17.60 -29.92 11.45
C ASP A 500 18.25 -31.20 10.88
N PRO A 501 17.48 -32.30 10.73
CA PRO A 501 17.98 -33.56 10.18
C PRO A 501 18.01 -33.58 8.65
N PHE A 502 17.39 -32.60 7.97
CA PHE A 502 17.14 -32.66 6.53
C PHE A 502 18.30 -32.16 5.67
N PHE A 503 19.46 -31.87 6.26
CA PHE A 503 20.67 -31.58 5.50
C PHE A 503 21.93 -31.81 6.34
N THR A 504 23.06 -32.01 5.65
CA THR A 504 24.38 -32.15 6.25
C THR A 504 25.35 -31.13 5.65
N LEU A 505 26.20 -30.53 6.48
CA LEU A 505 27.27 -29.63 6.03
C LEU A 505 28.59 -30.39 5.95
N TYR A 506 29.36 -30.20 4.87
CA TYR A 506 30.67 -30.81 4.68
C TYR A 506 31.79 -29.77 4.65
N ASP A 507 31.85 -28.94 3.60
CA ASP A 507 32.79 -27.83 3.55
C ASP A 507 32.18 -26.58 4.18
N THR A 508 32.68 -26.28 5.38
CA THR A 508 32.13 -25.22 6.23
C THR A 508 33.07 -24.04 6.41
N THR A 509 34.28 -24.02 5.82
CA THR A 509 35.27 -22.98 6.13
C THR A 509 35.95 -22.43 4.89
N LYS A 510 35.85 -21.10 4.68
CA LYS A 510 36.52 -20.40 3.57
C LYS A 510 37.30 -19.18 4.03
N SER A 511 38.44 -18.93 3.39
CA SER A 511 39.22 -17.68 3.52
C SER A 511 38.70 -16.64 2.55
N PHE A 512 38.71 -15.38 2.99
CA PHE A 512 38.42 -14.19 2.19
C PHE A 512 39.61 -13.23 2.14
N ASP A 513 40.76 -13.63 2.67
CA ASP A 513 41.99 -12.84 2.78
C ASP A 513 41.74 -11.49 3.47
N ASP A 514 42.48 -10.45 3.10
CA ASP A 514 42.25 -9.11 3.61
C ASP A 514 41.07 -8.47 2.85
N VAL A 515 40.09 -7.93 3.60
CA VAL A 515 38.92 -7.24 3.04
C VAL A 515 38.99 -5.75 3.39
N PRO A 516 39.40 -4.89 2.44
CA PRO A 516 39.49 -3.44 2.66
C PRO A 516 38.18 -2.82 3.12
N ALA A 517 38.26 -1.65 3.74
CA ALA A 517 37.08 -0.88 4.14
C ALA A 517 36.16 -0.63 2.94
N PHE A 518 34.86 -0.89 3.12
CA PHE A 518 33.82 -0.74 2.09
C PHE A 518 33.92 -1.67 0.87
N ASP A 519 34.85 -2.62 0.86
CA ASP A 519 35.04 -3.59 -0.21
C ASP A 519 34.29 -4.91 0.03
N SER A 520 34.26 -5.78 -0.98
CA SER A 520 33.65 -7.10 -0.93
C SER A 520 34.66 -8.18 -1.28
N ALA A 521 34.48 -9.37 -0.71
CA ALA A 521 35.29 -10.55 -1.00
C ALA A 521 34.41 -11.76 -1.32
N PHE A 522 34.87 -12.61 -2.23
CA PHE A 522 34.15 -13.78 -2.73
C PHE A 522 34.78 -15.06 -2.17
N SER A 523 33.97 -16.03 -1.73
CA SER A 523 34.43 -17.30 -1.15
C SER A 523 35.07 -18.25 -2.15
N SER A 524 35.10 -17.89 -3.44
CA SER A 524 35.31 -18.73 -4.62
C SER A 524 34.07 -19.52 -5.06
N VAL A 525 34.13 -20.05 -6.30
CA VAL A 525 33.07 -20.85 -6.95
C VAL A 525 32.81 -22.18 -6.25
N ASP A 526 33.79 -22.70 -5.51
CA ASP A 526 33.68 -23.93 -4.73
C ASP A 526 32.75 -23.74 -3.51
N GLY A 527 32.63 -22.51 -2.99
CA GLY A 527 31.62 -22.15 -2.00
C GLY A 527 31.59 -23.06 -0.75
N TYR A 528 30.53 -22.95 0.05
CA TYR A 528 30.30 -23.90 1.14
C TYR A 528 29.47 -25.08 0.66
N ASN A 529 29.72 -26.29 1.16
CA ASN A 529 29.03 -27.48 0.65
C ASN A 529 27.98 -28.03 1.63
N ILE A 530 26.80 -28.33 1.10
CA ILE A 530 25.65 -28.90 1.79
C ILE A 530 25.03 -30.03 0.97
N VAL A 531 24.64 -31.13 1.63
CA VAL A 531 23.81 -32.17 1.02
C VAL A 531 22.43 -32.15 1.66
N VAL A 532 21.39 -31.99 0.83
CA VAL A 532 19.99 -32.03 1.26
C VAL A 532 19.56 -33.48 1.37
N ASP A 533 18.93 -33.86 2.49
CA ASP A 533 18.45 -35.22 2.68
C ASP A 533 17.31 -35.52 1.69
N SER A 534 17.32 -36.72 1.10
CA SER A 534 16.27 -37.21 0.19
C SER A 534 14.86 -37.21 0.80
N ALA A 535 14.74 -37.22 2.13
CA ALA A 535 13.49 -37.15 2.87
C ALA A 535 13.07 -35.72 3.22
N CYS A 536 13.82 -34.70 2.79
CA CYS A 536 13.46 -33.30 3.02
C CYS A 536 12.10 -32.98 2.37
N PRO A 537 11.10 -32.51 3.15
CA PRO A 537 9.78 -32.23 2.59
C PRO A 537 9.78 -30.95 1.74
N ASP A 538 8.81 -30.85 0.84
CA ASP A 538 8.58 -29.61 0.08
C ASP A 538 8.38 -28.41 1.01
N SER A 539 8.83 -27.24 0.56
CA SER A 539 8.75 -25.98 1.28
C SER A 539 9.51 -25.95 2.62
N HIS A 540 10.38 -26.93 2.88
CA HIS A 540 11.26 -26.92 4.06
C HIS A 540 12.26 -25.76 3.96
N ARG A 541 12.43 -25.03 5.06
CA ARG A 541 13.31 -23.86 5.14
C ARG A 541 14.64 -24.25 5.77
N ILE A 542 15.71 -24.20 5.00
CA ILE A 542 17.08 -24.43 5.48
C ILE A 542 17.63 -23.11 6.05
N ASP A 543 17.87 -23.07 7.35
CA ASP A 543 18.46 -21.94 8.07
C ASP A 543 19.97 -22.16 8.32
N LEU A 544 20.79 -21.18 7.93
CA LEU A 544 22.25 -21.20 8.04
C LEU A 544 22.78 -19.92 8.69
N SER A 545 23.91 -20.05 9.39
CA SER A 545 24.63 -18.93 10.00
C SER A 545 26.07 -18.90 9.51
N LEU A 546 26.47 -17.80 8.85
CA LEU A 546 27.85 -17.55 8.48
C LEU A 546 28.55 -16.76 9.59
N VAL A 547 29.50 -17.41 10.28
CA VAL A 547 30.33 -16.80 11.32
C VAL A 547 31.64 -16.32 10.72
N ILE A 548 31.82 -15.02 10.59
CA ILE A 548 32.99 -14.37 10.00
C ILE A 548 33.92 -13.90 11.11
N LYS A 549 35.21 -14.19 10.97
CA LYS A 549 36.27 -13.78 11.90
C LYS A 549 37.43 -13.11 11.18
N ASP A 550 38.10 -12.19 11.87
CA ASP A 550 39.38 -11.61 11.47
C ASP A 550 40.52 -12.01 12.42
N ASP A 551 41.73 -11.55 12.12
CA ASP A 551 42.92 -11.77 12.96
C ASP A 551 42.82 -11.25 14.40
N ASN A 552 41.95 -10.29 14.66
CA ASN A 552 41.73 -9.74 16.00
C ASN A 552 40.69 -10.56 16.80
N ASP A 553 40.23 -11.70 16.26
CA ASP A 553 39.13 -12.53 16.77
C ASP A 553 37.82 -11.74 16.92
N SER A 554 37.66 -10.68 16.14
CA SER A 554 36.36 -10.03 15.95
C SER A 554 35.42 -11.05 15.33
N THR A 555 34.16 -11.07 15.76
CA THR A 555 33.18 -12.04 15.27
C THR A 555 31.95 -11.31 14.75
N TRP A 556 31.61 -11.55 13.48
CA TRP A 556 30.38 -11.09 12.86
C TRP A 556 29.56 -12.29 12.39
N ILE A 557 28.25 -12.24 12.57
CA ILE A 557 27.36 -13.36 12.23
C ILE A 557 26.33 -12.85 11.23
N SER A 558 26.12 -13.61 10.16
CA SER A 558 25.06 -13.37 9.18
C SER A 558 24.20 -14.61 9.04
N ASP A 559 22.93 -14.50 9.40
CA ASP A 559 21.94 -15.56 9.21
C ASP A 559 21.27 -15.43 7.84
N PHE A 560 21.11 -16.54 7.13
CA PHE A 560 20.44 -16.61 5.83
C PHE A 560 19.72 -17.94 5.66
N ASN A 561 18.83 -18.01 4.66
CA ASN A 561 18.03 -19.20 4.40
C ASN A 561 17.64 -19.31 2.93
N PHE A 562 17.29 -20.52 2.54
CA PHE A 562 16.63 -20.84 1.28
C PHE A 562 15.61 -21.97 1.49
N ILE A 563 14.75 -22.19 0.50
CA ILE A 563 13.67 -23.16 0.55
C ILE A 563 14.02 -24.36 -0.33
N VAL A 564 13.74 -25.56 0.18
CA VAL A 564 13.81 -26.80 -0.59
C VAL A 564 12.51 -27.00 -1.34
N HIS A 565 12.60 -27.28 -2.63
CA HIS A 565 11.47 -27.46 -3.52
C HIS A 565 11.33 -28.95 -3.89
N ALA A 566 10.14 -29.53 -3.71
CA ALA A 566 9.88 -30.92 -4.02
C ALA A 566 8.44 -31.11 -4.58
N PRO A 567 8.22 -32.13 -5.42
CA PRO A 567 6.86 -32.49 -5.83
C PRO A 567 6.07 -33.12 -4.67
N ILE A 568 4.77 -32.84 -4.62
CA ILE A 568 3.81 -33.55 -3.76
C ILE A 568 2.72 -34.08 -4.66
N ILE A 569 2.66 -35.40 -4.85
CA ILE A 569 1.66 -36.03 -5.70
C ILE A 569 0.47 -36.47 -4.87
N GLU A 570 -0.70 -35.96 -5.23
CA GLU A 570 -1.97 -36.31 -4.62
C GLU A 570 -2.90 -36.96 -5.64
N PHE A 571 -3.69 -37.90 -5.15
CA PHE A 571 -4.75 -38.52 -5.94
C PHE A 571 -5.94 -37.55 -6.05
N VAL A 572 -6.39 -37.29 -7.28
CA VAL A 572 -7.56 -36.44 -7.52
C VAL A 572 -8.81 -37.31 -7.62
N GLN A 573 -8.85 -38.20 -8.61
CA GLN A 573 -10.00 -39.05 -8.89
C GLN A 573 -9.61 -40.27 -9.74
N TYR A 574 -10.55 -41.22 -9.84
CA TYR A 574 -10.49 -42.31 -10.79
C TYR A 574 -11.84 -42.42 -11.51
N TYR A 575 -11.81 -42.91 -12.75
CA TYR A 575 -13.02 -43.23 -13.49
C TYR A 575 -12.79 -44.32 -14.53
N PHE A 576 -13.89 -44.97 -14.94
CA PHE A 576 -13.91 -45.86 -16.10
C PHE A 576 -14.36 -45.06 -17.32
N PRO A 577 -13.59 -45.02 -18.43
CA PRO A 577 -13.98 -44.29 -19.62
C PRO A 577 -15.17 -44.99 -20.30
N GLY A 578 -16.11 -44.21 -20.84
CA GLY A 578 -17.31 -44.72 -21.52
C GLY A 578 -18.63 -44.43 -20.82
N TYR A 579 -19.72 -45.04 -21.30
CA TYR A 579 -21.09 -44.75 -20.83
C TYR A 579 -21.40 -45.38 -19.47
N LEU A 580 -20.81 -46.53 -19.18
CA LEU A 580 -20.99 -47.22 -17.90
C LEU A 580 -19.88 -46.77 -16.95
N LYS A 581 -20.28 -46.17 -15.81
CA LYS A 581 -19.35 -45.74 -14.75
C LYS A 581 -18.97 -46.87 -13.78
N TYR A 582 -19.10 -48.13 -14.18
CA TYR A 582 -18.81 -49.34 -13.40
C TYR A 582 -18.41 -50.49 -14.32
N THR A 583 -17.71 -51.50 -13.78
CA THR A 583 -17.32 -52.71 -14.50
C THR A 583 -18.29 -53.86 -14.21
N PRO A 584 -19.05 -54.36 -15.20
CA PRO A 584 -19.87 -55.57 -15.04
C PRO A 584 -19.03 -56.82 -14.73
N THR A 585 -19.61 -57.80 -14.05
CA THR A 585 -18.94 -59.08 -13.76
C THR A 585 -18.52 -59.78 -15.05
N GLY A 586 -17.22 -60.10 -15.17
CA GLY A 586 -16.66 -60.80 -16.32
C GLY A 586 -16.11 -59.90 -17.43
N ASP A 587 -16.32 -58.58 -17.34
CA ASP A 587 -15.80 -57.61 -18.31
C ASP A 587 -14.41 -57.09 -17.92
N THR A 588 -13.66 -56.64 -18.93
CA THR A 588 -12.38 -55.92 -18.78
C THR A 588 -12.59 -54.46 -19.13
N ASN A 589 -12.17 -53.53 -18.27
CA ASN A 589 -12.26 -52.09 -18.50
C ASN A 589 -10.95 -51.38 -18.15
N GLN A 590 -10.66 -50.27 -18.83
CA GLN A 590 -9.56 -49.38 -18.48
C GLN A 590 -9.95 -48.55 -17.25
N LEU A 591 -9.00 -48.34 -16.34
CA LEU A 591 -9.16 -47.46 -15.19
C LEU A 591 -8.29 -46.23 -15.40
N ILE A 592 -8.91 -45.07 -15.53
CA ILE A 592 -8.19 -43.79 -15.57
C ILE A 592 -8.06 -43.25 -14.16
N VAL A 593 -6.86 -42.82 -13.81
CA VAL A 593 -6.48 -42.17 -12.56
C VAL A 593 -5.94 -40.80 -12.91
N GLU A 594 -6.39 -39.80 -12.17
CA GLU A 594 -5.86 -38.43 -12.24
C GLU A 594 -5.10 -38.10 -10.97
N LEU A 595 -3.92 -37.54 -11.16
CA LEU A 595 -3.02 -37.10 -10.11
C LEU A 595 -2.76 -35.61 -10.27
N VAL A 596 -2.63 -34.91 -9.15
CA VAL A 596 -2.24 -33.49 -9.09
C VAL A 596 -0.90 -33.37 -8.38
N ASN A 597 -0.05 -32.47 -8.86
CA ASN A 597 1.14 -32.07 -8.11
C ASN A 597 0.83 -30.79 -7.31
N THR A 598 0.68 -30.92 -5.99
CA THR A 598 0.47 -29.81 -5.05
C THR A 598 1.79 -29.27 -4.47
N GLY A 599 2.92 -29.88 -4.82
CA GLY A 599 4.24 -29.44 -4.37
C GLY A 599 4.81 -28.31 -5.23
N SER A 600 5.84 -27.66 -4.73
CA SER A 600 6.42 -26.47 -5.38
C SER A 600 7.41 -26.77 -6.51
N TYR A 601 7.69 -28.04 -6.79
CA TYR A 601 8.59 -28.48 -7.86
C TYR A 601 7.96 -29.54 -8.78
N GLN A 602 8.46 -29.69 -10.01
CA GLN A 602 7.93 -30.68 -10.95
C GLN A 602 8.21 -32.12 -10.52
N ALA A 603 7.25 -33.01 -10.72
CA ALA A 603 7.46 -34.45 -10.57
C ALA A 603 7.87 -35.02 -11.93
N GLU A 604 9.08 -35.56 -12.04
CA GLU A 604 9.57 -36.14 -13.28
C GLU A 604 9.47 -37.65 -13.30
N ASN A 605 9.22 -38.21 -14.49
CA ASN A 605 9.19 -39.66 -14.74
C ASN A 605 8.30 -40.42 -13.74
N LEU A 606 7.16 -39.82 -13.36
CA LEU A 606 6.27 -40.38 -12.35
C LEU A 606 5.67 -41.69 -12.84
N ASN A 607 5.88 -42.75 -12.08
CA ASN A 607 5.27 -44.05 -12.32
C ASN A 607 4.39 -44.43 -11.12
N CYS A 608 3.20 -44.95 -11.39
CA CYS A 608 2.28 -45.39 -10.36
C CYS A 608 1.94 -46.87 -10.54
N THR A 609 1.83 -47.57 -9.41
CA THR A 609 1.42 -48.98 -9.39
C THR A 609 0.15 -49.11 -8.58
N ILE A 610 -0.88 -49.72 -9.16
CA ILE A 610 -2.11 -50.07 -8.46
C ILE A 610 -2.07 -51.53 -7.99
N PHE A 611 -2.68 -51.80 -6.84
CA PHE A 611 -2.84 -53.14 -6.30
C PHE A 611 -4.25 -53.31 -5.74
N THR A 612 -4.72 -54.56 -5.69
CA THR A 612 -6.00 -54.91 -5.08
C THR A 612 -5.82 -56.08 -4.11
N THR A 613 -6.52 -56.03 -2.99
CA THR A 613 -6.67 -57.18 -2.09
C THR A 613 -7.99 -57.92 -2.30
N ASP A 614 -8.84 -57.42 -3.19
CA ASP A 614 -10.13 -58.04 -3.50
C ASP A 614 -9.94 -59.24 -4.43
N SER A 615 -10.36 -60.42 -3.94
CA SER A 615 -10.28 -61.68 -4.67
C SER A 615 -11.14 -61.74 -5.95
N PHE A 616 -12.09 -60.81 -6.11
CA PHE A 616 -12.98 -60.74 -7.27
C PHE A 616 -12.46 -59.81 -8.38
N VAL A 617 -11.35 -59.10 -8.16
CA VAL A 617 -10.74 -58.17 -9.12
C VAL A 617 -9.39 -58.71 -9.56
N ASN A 618 -9.14 -58.76 -10.87
CA ASN A 618 -7.83 -59.07 -11.43
C ASN A 618 -7.28 -57.83 -12.15
N ILE A 619 -6.11 -57.35 -11.74
CA ILE A 619 -5.43 -56.22 -12.38
C ILE A 619 -4.51 -56.78 -13.47
N LEU A 620 -4.85 -56.51 -14.73
CA LEU A 620 -4.11 -57.02 -15.88
C LEU A 620 -2.84 -56.22 -16.17
N ASP A 621 -2.91 -54.91 -15.95
CA ASP A 621 -1.77 -54.00 -16.06
C ASP A 621 -1.72 -53.12 -14.80
N PRO A 622 -0.81 -53.40 -13.86
CA PRO A 622 -0.76 -52.70 -12.59
C PRO A 622 0.04 -51.40 -12.65
N THR A 623 0.78 -51.10 -13.72
CA THR A 623 1.75 -50.00 -13.76
C THR A 623 1.39 -48.99 -14.82
N SER A 624 1.53 -47.70 -14.52
CA SER A 624 1.39 -46.65 -15.53
C SER A 624 2.30 -45.45 -15.31
N SER A 625 2.73 -44.84 -16.42
CA SER A 625 3.57 -43.65 -16.45
C SER A 625 2.73 -42.38 -16.67
N PHE A 626 2.93 -41.39 -15.80
CA PHE A 626 2.28 -40.08 -15.86
C PHE A 626 3.20 -38.99 -16.44
N GLY A 627 4.43 -39.37 -16.83
CA GLY A 627 5.44 -38.45 -17.35
C GLY A 627 5.84 -37.39 -16.33
N THR A 628 5.86 -36.12 -16.77
CA THR A 628 6.17 -34.97 -15.91
C THR A 628 4.87 -34.27 -15.49
N ILE A 629 4.69 -34.03 -14.19
CA ILE A 629 3.57 -33.25 -13.66
C ILE A 629 4.12 -31.94 -13.07
N LEU A 630 3.78 -30.80 -13.68
CA LEU A 630 4.17 -29.48 -13.21
C LEU A 630 3.38 -29.08 -11.95
N PRO A 631 3.90 -28.16 -11.10
CA PRO A 631 3.17 -27.63 -9.96
C PRO A 631 1.77 -27.11 -10.34
N ASP A 632 0.78 -27.39 -9.49
CA ASP A 632 -0.64 -27.02 -9.65
C ASP A 632 -1.31 -27.58 -10.93
N THR A 633 -0.72 -28.61 -11.55
CA THR A 633 -1.29 -29.27 -12.74
C THR A 633 -1.74 -30.70 -12.45
N ILE A 634 -2.73 -31.14 -13.24
CA ILE A 634 -3.26 -32.50 -13.21
C ILE A 634 -2.71 -33.27 -14.42
N SER A 635 -2.31 -34.51 -14.20
CA SER A 635 -1.99 -35.48 -15.26
C SER A 635 -2.80 -36.76 -15.06
N SER A 636 -3.04 -37.48 -16.15
CA SER A 636 -3.75 -38.75 -16.16
C SER A 636 -2.93 -39.83 -16.84
N ASN A 637 -3.25 -41.10 -16.57
CA ASN A 637 -2.69 -42.24 -17.29
C ASN A 637 -3.40 -42.53 -18.63
N GLU A 638 -4.10 -41.56 -19.24
CA GLU A 638 -4.82 -41.80 -20.50
C GLU A 638 -3.88 -42.02 -21.71
N SER A 639 -2.62 -41.59 -21.59
CA SER A 639 -1.61 -41.71 -22.66
C SER A 639 -0.85 -43.03 -22.68
N ASP A 640 -1.12 -43.90 -21.70
CA ASP A 640 -0.60 -45.27 -21.57
C ASP A 640 -1.67 -46.27 -22.03
#